data_AF-A0A0B2X722-F1
#
_entry.id   AF-A0A0B2X722-F1
#
_cell.length_a   1.000
_cell.length_b   1.000
_cell.length_c   1.000
_cell.angle_alpha   90.00
_cell.angle_beta   90.00
_cell.angle_gamma   90.00
#
_symmetry.space_group_name_H-M   'P 1'
#
loop_
_entity.id
_entity.type
_entity.pdbx_description
1 polymer ?
#
loop_
_entity_poly.entity_id
_entity_poly.type
_entity_poly.pdbx_seq_one_letter_code
_entity_poly.pdbx_strand_id
1 'polypeptide(L)'
;MKGAGTNFGVVISVTFKARTAPVYSVRNWAVPLSNNLEARRRLGDFDGIVARKSPRNCSVDAYLYWERDKLRLGVTMVESSTTKPALGTRDNTPTPMGRLFGPEDNYNTVDGVGLFETEMYMSDMHGGHGGGKTSSFKRCLFLKRIGAANVVDILVAAVETRPSPLCYLHLLQGGGAVCDVAADATAFGCRDWDFACVVTGVWSRDEDGTEAAGAAVGWVYNVARELLPLSRGAYGADLGPDPRDAALAAKAFGPNLPRLVHLKQISDPRNVLAYACPLAKAPRAPTVIIMVTGESCAGKDYCAETWVSVFTNKGFTARVISISDTTKREYAAATGADAKRLLRDRRYKEQHRAALTAFFQEQLRQRPQLREEHFLDAVKDAMDMDVLLITGIRDEAPVATFSHLVPNSRLLEVNIQATKETRRVRGGCQKSDDNDDSMEHHNKNGSWDITALGHSPSFLFRNDLAGNEAAKKFVETHLLAFFHDNLQQLSSMVCSVPDFPCSGIDFRHVLDISQLPGGLDLCTSLLQAHFTGDWAKVHSVVCCEVGGLVFASALALRVGVSLVLIREAGKLPPPTISVIKSPSHISSSASADPKEKRIEMGLNILPRGASVVVVDDVLATGETLCAVLQLLDEAGISAENVNVMVVTEFPVHRGRELLRQRGFGRVKIQSLLVFDRA
;
A
#
# COMPACT_ATOMS: atom_id res chain seq x y z
N MET A 1 -0.64 -18.61 -12.31
CA MET A 1 0.40 -19.52 -12.83
C MET A 1 0.89 -19.17 -14.24
N LYS A 2 0.04 -19.11 -15.28
CA LYS A 2 0.46 -18.82 -16.67
C LYS A 2 1.10 -17.43 -16.81
N GLY A 3 2.43 -17.36 -16.79
CA GLY A 3 3.23 -16.13 -16.89
C GLY A 3 3.66 -15.49 -15.57
N ALA A 4 3.30 -16.06 -14.41
CA ALA A 4 3.65 -15.49 -13.10
C ALA A 4 4.87 -16.15 -12.43
N GLY A 5 5.52 -17.08 -13.12
CA GLY A 5 6.58 -17.91 -12.55
C GLY A 5 6.08 -18.72 -11.35
N THR A 6 6.96 -18.89 -10.36
CA THR A 6 6.72 -19.63 -9.12
C THR A 6 6.05 -18.79 -8.03
N ASN A 7 5.52 -17.60 -8.34
CA ASN A 7 4.95 -16.69 -7.34
C ASN A 7 3.81 -17.29 -6.50
N PHE A 8 3.06 -18.27 -7.02
CA PHE A 8 1.85 -18.78 -6.36
C PHE A 8 1.88 -20.28 -6.06
N GLY A 9 3.01 -20.96 -6.28
CA GLY A 9 3.14 -22.37 -5.95
C GLY A 9 4.22 -23.10 -6.74
N VAL A 10 4.41 -24.36 -6.36
CA VAL A 10 5.25 -25.32 -7.08
C VAL A 10 4.38 -26.05 -8.09
N VAL A 11 4.73 -25.92 -9.38
CA VAL A 11 4.01 -26.61 -10.47
C VAL A 11 4.52 -28.05 -10.54
N ILE A 12 3.65 -29.03 -10.26
CA ILE A 12 3.99 -30.45 -10.28
C ILE A 12 3.70 -31.12 -11.64
N SER A 13 2.83 -30.54 -12.46
CA SER A 13 2.50 -31.04 -13.79
C SER A 13 2.02 -29.92 -14.72
N VAL A 14 2.29 -30.08 -16.02
CA VAL A 14 1.83 -29.17 -17.07
C VAL A 14 1.30 -29.99 -18.23
N THR A 15 0.09 -29.66 -18.70
CA THR A 15 -0.49 -30.28 -19.90
C THR A 15 -0.43 -29.29 -21.06
N PHE A 16 0.24 -29.69 -22.14
CA PHE A 16 0.39 -28.87 -23.34
C PHE A 16 -0.60 -29.30 -24.43
N LYS A 17 -1.07 -28.35 -25.22
CA LYS A 17 -1.82 -28.62 -26.47
C LYS A 17 -0.82 -28.79 -27.60
N ALA A 18 -0.72 -29.99 -28.16
CA ALA A 18 0.15 -30.29 -29.29
C ALA A 18 -0.37 -29.71 -30.60
N ARG A 19 0.53 -29.43 -31.53
CA ARG A 19 0.27 -28.99 -32.92
C ARG A 19 1.16 -29.81 -33.86
N THR A 20 0.78 -29.90 -35.12
CA THR A 20 1.61 -30.53 -36.16
C THR A 20 2.96 -29.82 -36.26
N ALA A 21 4.05 -30.59 -36.21
CA ALA A 21 5.40 -30.05 -36.34
C ALA A 21 5.61 -29.47 -37.76
N PRO A 22 5.95 -28.19 -37.90
CA PRO A 22 6.28 -27.61 -39.20
C PRO A 22 7.73 -27.93 -39.60
N VAL A 23 8.01 -27.73 -40.87
CA VAL A 23 9.35 -27.61 -41.44
C VAL A 23 9.70 -26.13 -41.51
N TYR A 24 10.96 -25.79 -41.26
CA TYR A 24 11.45 -24.42 -41.23
C TYR A 24 12.46 -24.18 -42.35
N SER A 25 12.34 -23.03 -43.00
CA SER A 25 13.38 -22.48 -43.88
C SER A 25 14.08 -21.35 -43.15
N VAL A 26 15.39 -21.48 -42.96
CA VAL A 26 16.24 -20.54 -42.20
C VAL A 26 17.20 -19.85 -43.15
N ARG A 27 17.24 -18.52 -43.09
CA ARG A 27 18.12 -17.66 -43.89
C ARG A 27 18.88 -16.72 -42.97
N ASN A 28 20.19 -16.62 -43.17
CA ASN A 28 21.07 -15.80 -42.33
C ASN A 28 21.77 -14.71 -43.16
N TRP A 29 21.96 -13.55 -42.55
CA TRP A 29 22.77 -12.44 -43.08
C TRP A 29 23.64 -11.86 -41.96
N ALA A 30 24.89 -11.53 -42.25
CA ALA A 30 25.81 -10.87 -41.32
C ALA A 30 26.42 -9.63 -41.99
N VAL A 31 25.93 -8.45 -41.64
CA VAL A 31 26.29 -7.22 -42.33
C VAL A 31 27.11 -6.28 -41.45
N PRO A 32 28.27 -5.79 -41.90
CA PRO A 32 29.06 -4.83 -41.12
C PRO A 32 28.37 -3.46 -41.07
N LEU A 33 28.46 -2.80 -39.93
CA LEU A 33 28.00 -1.43 -39.69
C LEU A 33 29.23 -0.52 -39.56
N SER A 34 29.41 0.41 -40.49
CA SER A 34 30.61 1.26 -40.53
C SER A 34 30.56 2.46 -39.60
N ASN A 35 29.36 2.98 -39.28
CA ASN A 35 29.15 4.10 -38.38
C ASN A 35 27.71 4.12 -37.84
N ASN A 36 27.43 4.98 -36.86
CA ASN A 36 26.10 5.10 -36.24
C ASN A 36 25.01 5.56 -37.24
N LEU A 37 25.33 6.38 -38.25
CA LEU A 37 24.35 6.78 -39.27
C LEU A 37 23.88 5.57 -40.11
N GLU A 38 24.80 4.68 -40.47
CA GLU A 38 24.48 3.44 -41.16
C GLU A 38 23.67 2.48 -40.27
N ALA A 39 24.04 2.37 -39.00
CA ALA A 39 23.29 1.57 -38.02
C ALA A 39 21.83 2.07 -37.91
N ARG A 40 21.62 3.39 -37.80
CA ARG A 40 20.29 4.00 -37.79
C ARG A 40 19.49 3.72 -39.05
N ARG A 41 20.10 3.87 -40.23
CA ARG A 41 19.43 3.58 -41.50
C ARG A 41 19.00 2.10 -41.55
N ARG A 42 19.95 1.17 -41.34
CA ARG A 42 19.67 -0.27 -41.50
C ARG A 42 18.70 -0.81 -40.46
N LEU A 43 18.81 -0.40 -39.19
CA LEU A 43 17.84 -0.77 -38.15
C LEU A 43 16.47 -0.12 -38.39
N GLY A 44 16.44 1.10 -38.92
CA GLY A 44 15.20 1.77 -39.34
C GLY A 44 14.48 1.04 -40.47
N ASP A 45 15.22 0.66 -41.51
CA ASP A 45 14.67 -0.09 -42.63
C ASP A 45 14.21 -1.50 -42.19
N PHE A 46 14.99 -2.16 -41.32
CA PHE A 46 14.63 -3.44 -40.71
C PHE A 46 13.32 -3.35 -39.91
N ASP A 47 13.23 -2.41 -38.97
CA ASP A 47 12.03 -2.14 -38.17
C ASP A 47 10.81 -1.87 -39.05
N GLY A 48 10.99 -1.06 -40.10
CA GLY A 48 9.95 -0.70 -41.05
C GLY A 48 9.41 -1.87 -41.87
N ILE A 49 10.20 -2.93 -42.07
CA ILE A 49 9.81 -4.14 -42.81
C ILE A 49 9.29 -5.24 -41.87
N VAL A 50 9.87 -5.39 -40.68
CA VAL A 50 9.68 -6.58 -39.84
C VAL A 50 8.60 -6.39 -38.77
N ALA A 51 8.60 -5.29 -38.03
CA ALA A 51 7.87 -5.11 -36.77
C ALA A 51 6.44 -5.71 -36.73
N ARG A 52 5.56 -5.35 -37.67
CA ARG A 52 4.17 -5.87 -37.78
C ARG A 52 3.75 -6.26 -39.19
N LYS A 53 4.67 -6.23 -40.14
CA LYS A 53 4.38 -6.48 -41.55
C LYS A 53 4.82 -7.87 -42.00
N SER A 54 5.59 -8.59 -41.17
CA SER A 54 5.95 -9.98 -41.43
C SER A 54 4.72 -10.89 -41.46
N PRO A 55 4.67 -11.86 -42.40
CA PRO A 55 3.66 -12.91 -42.41
C PRO A 55 3.63 -13.72 -41.11
N ARG A 56 2.46 -14.26 -40.75
CA ARG A 56 2.26 -15.02 -39.49
C ARG A 56 3.10 -16.30 -39.39
N ASN A 57 3.53 -16.85 -40.52
CA ASN A 57 4.37 -18.03 -40.59
C ASN A 57 5.87 -17.69 -40.54
N CYS A 58 6.24 -16.41 -40.39
CA CYS A 58 7.62 -15.95 -40.44
C CYS A 58 8.01 -15.21 -39.15
N SER A 59 9.24 -15.44 -38.68
CA SER A 59 9.93 -14.67 -37.64
C SER A 59 11.24 -14.13 -38.22
N VAL A 60 11.57 -12.87 -37.93
CA VAL A 60 12.84 -12.28 -38.35
C VAL A 60 13.54 -11.63 -37.16
N ASP A 61 14.61 -12.27 -36.70
CA ASP A 61 15.36 -11.83 -35.53
C ASP A 61 16.63 -11.09 -35.96
N ALA A 62 17.04 -10.10 -35.16
CA ALA A 62 18.24 -9.33 -35.40
C ALA A 62 19.21 -9.38 -34.21
N TYR A 63 20.50 -9.36 -34.52
CA TYR A 63 21.61 -9.47 -33.58
C TYR A 63 22.56 -8.30 -33.77
N LEU A 64 22.84 -7.57 -32.70
CA LEU A 64 23.92 -6.58 -32.68
C LEU A 64 25.06 -7.13 -31.83
N TYR A 65 26.19 -7.33 -32.47
CA TYR A 65 27.37 -7.93 -31.84
C TYR A 65 28.64 -7.37 -32.47
N TRP A 66 29.77 -7.69 -31.86
CA TRP A 66 31.06 -7.22 -32.35
C TRP A 66 31.92 -8.39 -32.80
N GLU A 67 32.46 -8.29 -34.01
CA GLU A 67 33.31 -9.33 -34.57
C GLU A 67 34.39 -8.70 -35.47
N ARG A 68 35.66 -9.11 -35.27
CA ARG A 68 36.83 -8.64 -36.04
C ARG A 68 36.91 -7.10 -36.11
N ASP A 69 36.84 -6.47 -34.94
CA ASP A 69 36.95 -5.00 -34.76
C ASP A 69 35.89 -4.16 -35.46
N LYS A 70 34.73 -4.76 -35.76
CA LYS A 70 33.59 -4.06 -36.37
C LYS A 70 32.28 -4.43 -35.69
N LEU A 71 31.39 -3.45 -35.57
CA LEU A 71 29.99 -3.66 -35.24
C LEU A 71 29.31 -4.40 -36.39
N ARG A 72 28.51 -5.42 -36.07
CA ARG A 72 27.75 -6.20 -37.06
C ARG A 72 26.28 -6.26 -36.70
N LEU A 73 25.46 -6.31 -37.75
CA LEU A 73 24.06 -6.64 -37.72
C LEU A 73 23.87 -8.03 -38.33
N GLY A 74 23.66 -9.02 -37.47
CA GLY A 74 23.21 -10.35 -37.85
C GLY A 74 21.69 -10.35 -38.01
N VAL A 75 21.16 -11.08 -38.98
CA VAL A 75 19.71 -11.24 -39.18
C VAL A 75 19.42 -12.68 -39.53
N THR A 76 18.48 -13.28 -38.80
CA THR A 76 17.97 -14.63 -39.06
C THR A 76 16.50 -14.52 -39.43
N MET A 77 16.12 -14.99 -40.63
CA MET A 77 14.73 -15.14 -41.04
C MET A 77 14.36 -16.62 -40.99
N VAL A 78 13.32 -16.93 -40.22
CA VAL A 78 12.75 -18.27 -40.10
C VAL A 78 11.35 -18.25 -40.68
N GLU A 79 11.09 -19.08 -41.67
CA GLU A 79 9.76 -19.30 -42.24
C GLU A 79 9.29 -20.72 -41.96
N SER A 80 8.07 -20.87 -41.44
CA SER A 80 7.46 -22.15 -41.10
C SER A 80 6.45 -22.57 -42.17
N SER A 81 6.45 -23.87 -42.48
CA SER A 81 5.46 -24.50 -43.36
C SER A 81 5.04 -25.86 -42.81
N THR A 82 3.76 -26.18 -42.90
CA THR A 82 3.22 -27.52 -42.59
C THR A 82 3.22 -28.44 -43.81
N THR A 83 3.54 -27.93 -45.00
CA THR A 83 3.70 -28.70 -46.23
C THR A 83 5.18 -28.91 -46.50
N LYS A 84 5.60 -30.17 -46.72
CA LYS A 84 6.99 -30.46 -47.11
C LYS A 84 7.29 -29.74 -48.43
N PRO A 85 8.28 -28.85 -48.49
CA PRO A 85 8.73 -28.29 -49.76
C PRO A 85 9.20 -29.43 -50.67
N ALA A 86 8.88 -29.37 -51.95
CA ALA A 86 9.47 -30.29 -52.91
C ALA A 86 11.00 -30.10 -52.89
N LEU A 87 11.73 -31.18 -52.60
CA LEU A 87 13.19 -31.19 -52.44
C LEU A 87 13.86 -30.45 -53.61
N GLY A 88 14.52 -29.32 -53.36
CA GLY A 88 15.29 -28.58 -54.35
C GLY A 88 14.60 -27.40 -55.06
N THR A 89 13.35 -27.05 -54.73
CA THR A 89 12.74 -25.80 -55.26
C THR A 89 13.16 -24.60 -54.41
N ARG A 90 14.25 -23.92 -54.81
CA ARG A 90 14.63 -22.62 -54.26
C ARG A 90 13.73 -21.57 -54.92
N ASP A 91 12.88 -20.91 -54.15
CA ASP A 91 12.09 -19.81 -54.67
C ASP A 91 13.03 -18.61 -54.90
N ASN A 92 13.36 -18.35 -56.17
CA ASN A 92 14.37 -17.36 -56.58
C ASN A 92 13.88 -15.91 -56.48
N THR A 93 12.66 -15.67 -56.00
CA THR A 93 12.19 -14.32 -55.71
C THR A 93 12.95 -13.72 -54.52
N PRO A 94 13.54 -12.52 -54.64
CA PRO A 94 14.25 -11.88 -53.55
C PRO A 94 13.28 -11.57 -52.40
N THR A 95 13.54 -12.16 -51.23
CA THR A 95 12.82 -11.82 -50.00
C THR A 95 13.01 -10.34 -49.66
N PRO A 96 12.11 -9.72 -48.87
CA PRO A 96 12.31 -8.34 -48.41
C PRO A 96 13.69 -8.13 -47.77
N MET A 97 14.17 -9.14 -47.02
CA MET A 97 15.50 -9.13 -46.40
C MET A 97 16.62 -9.23 -47.43
N GLY A 98 16.48 -10.06 -48.45
CA GLY A 98 17.44 -10.14 -49.56
C GLY A 98 17.56 -8.84 -50.35
N ARG A 99 16.48 -8.05 -50.45
CA ARG A 99 16.54 -6.70 -51.04
C ARG A 99 17.22 -5.68 -50.15
N LEU A 100 17.11 -5.83 -48.82
CA LEU A 100 17.69 -4.91 -47.85
C LEU A 100 19.17 -5.17 -47.58
N PHE A 101 19.57 -6.44 -47.47
CA PHE A 101 20.91 -6.85 -47.05
C PHE A 101 21.75 -7.50 -48.16
N GLY A 102 21.15 -7.82 -49.30
CA GLY A 102 21.82 -8.51 -50.39
C GLY A 102 21.70 -10.05 -50.30
N PRO A 103 22.61 -10.80 -50.94
CA PRO A 103 22.54 -12.26 -50.93
C PRO A 103 22.66 -12.82 -49.51
N GLU A 104 21.92 -13.89 -49.24
CA GLU A 104 21.96 -14.62 -47.96
C GLU A 104 23.29 -15.38 -47.81
N ASP A 105 23.86 -15.34 -46.61
CA ASP A 105 25.12 -16.01 -46.29
C ASP A 105 24.93 -17.52 -46.19
N ASN A 106 23.76 -17.96 -45.69
CA ASN A 106 23.39 -19.36 -45.55
C ASN A 106 21.88 -19.55 -45.71
N TYR A 107 21.47 -20.70 -46.27
CA TYR A 107 20.07 -21.11 -46.44
C TYR A 107 19.93 -22.62 -46.15
N ASN A 108 19.08 -22.97 -45.19
CA ASN A 108 18.80 -24.36 -44.84
C ASN A 108 17.31 -24.60 -44.65
N THR A 109 16.86 -25.81 -45.01
CA THR A 109 15.52 -26.30 -44.67
C THR A 109 15.66 -27.40 -43.62
N VAL A 110 15.08 -27.19 -42.44
CA VAL A 110 15.29 -28.03 -41.25
C VAL A 110 13.96 -28.36 -40.57
N ASP A 111 13.94 -29.42 -39.77
CA ASP A 111 12.84 -29.69 -38.86
C ASP A 111 12.97 -28.85 -37.57
N GLY A 112 12.09 -29.10 -36.60
CA GLY A 112 12.13 -28.37 -35.32
C GLY A 112 13.40 -28.60 -34.50
N VAL A 113 14.12 -29.70 -34.70
CA VAL A 113 15.39 -29.96 -34.00
C VAL A 113 16.52 -29.24 -34.73
N GLY A 114 16.60 -29.38 -36.06
CA GLY A 114 17.62 -28.72 -36.88
C GLY A 114 17.52 -27.19 -36.87
N LEU A 115 16.37 -26.60 -36.49
CA LEU A 115 16.25 -25.16 -36.24
C LEU A 115 17.23 -24.70 -35.12
N PHE A 116 17.40 -25.49 -34.06
CA PHE A 116 18.34 -25.17 -32.97
C PHE A 116 19.81 -25.24 -33.42
N GLU A 117 20.10 -25.93 -34.52
CA GLU A 117 21.46 -26.12 -35.05
C GLU A 117 21.81 -25.11 -36.17
N THR A 118 20.82 -24.38 -36.70
CA THR A 118 20.99 -23.49 -37.87
C THR A 118 20.72 -22.02 -37.59
N GLU A 119 20.10 -21.72 -36.45
CA GLU A 119 19.81 -20.37 -35.99
C GLU A 119 21.10 -19.73 -35.44
N MET A 120 21.45 -18.53 -35.94
CA MET A 120 22.72 -17.84 -35.65
C MET A 120 23.07 -17.71 -34.16
N TYR A 121 22.08 -17.45 -33.30
CA TYR A 121 22.34 -17.34 -31.87
C TYR A 121 22.76 -18.68 -31.23
N MET A 122 22.27 -19.80 -31.75
CA MET A 122 22.60 -21.14 -31.24
C MET A 122 23.76 -21.83 -31.97
N SER A 123 24.01 -21.50 -33.23
CA SER A 123 25.02 -22.16 -34.07
C SER A 123 26.34 -21.39 -34.18
N ASP A 124 26.27 -20.06 -34.29
CA ASP A 124 27.41 -19.24 -34.72
C ASP A 124 27.96 -18.38 -33.58
N MET A 125 27.08 -17.77 -32.77
CA MET A 125 27.51 -16.97 -31.62
C MET A 125 28.04 -17.87 -30.49
N HIS A 126 29.17 -17.45 -29.89
CA HIS A 126 29.89 -18.19 -28.83
C HIS A 126 30.49 -19.54 -29.22
N GLY A 127 30.67 -19.81 -30.52
CA GLY A 127 31.26 -21.05 -31.02
C GLY A 127 30.29 -22.24 -31.06
N GLY A 128 28.98 -21.97 -30.98
CA GLY A 128 27.94 -23.00 -31.02
C GLY A 128 28.06 -24.04 -29.90
N HIS A 129 27.56 -25.25 -30.14
CA HIS A 129 27.61 -26.36 -29.18
C HIS A 129 29.03 -26.92 -28.94
N GLY A 130 30.04 -26.45 -29.70
CA GLY A 130 31.43 -26.92 -29.63
C GLY A 130 32.43 -25.90 -29.07
N GLY A 131 32.01 -24.66 -28.80
CA GLY A 131 32.84 -23.59 -28.21
C GLY A 131 33.03 -23.75 -26.70
N GLY A 132 34.11 -23.20 -26.15
CA GLY A 132 34.47 -23.31 -24.73
C GLY A 132 33.34 -22.95 -23.75
N LYS A 133 33.41 -23.46 -22.52
CA LYS A 133 32.38 -23.22 -21.50
C LYS A 133 32.27 -21.72 -21.21
N THR A 134 31.09 -21.13 -21.44
CA THR A 134 30.79 -19.72 -21.12
C THR A 134 29.75 -19.61 -20.01
N SER A 135 29.74 -18.45 -19.36
CA SER A 135 28.72 -18.03 -18.40
C SER A 135 28.01 -16.78 -18.92
N SER A 136 26.74 -16.60 -18.58
CA SER A 136 25.95 -15.48 -19.07
C SER A 136 24.99 -14.89 -18.03
N PHE A 137 24.68 -13.62 -18.20
CA PHE A 137 23.66 -12.89 -17.47
C PHE A 137 22.84 -12.06 -18.45
N LYS A 138 21.51 -12.04 -18.30
CA LYS A 138 20.63 -11.40 -19.28
C LYS A 138 19.44 -10.69 -18.66
N ARG A 139 18.97 -9.65 -19.35
CA ARG A 139 17.69 -8.98 -19.09
C ARG A 139 17.00 -8.68 -20.40
N CYS A 140 15.68 -8.92 -20.43
CA CYS A 140 14.87 -8.69 -21.62
C CYS A 140 13.85 -7.58 -21.41
N LEU A 141 13.81 -6.63 -22.35
CA LEU A 141 12.86 -5.52 -22.40
C LEU A 141 12.05 -5.58 -23.69
N PHE A 142 10.77 -5.24 -23.60
CA PHE A 142 9.89 -5.19 -24.76
C PHE A 142 9.90 -3.79 -25.38
N LEU A 143 10.30 -3.70 -26.65
CA LEU A 143 10.47 -2.45 -27.38
C LEU A 143 9.47 -2.33 -28.53
N LYS A 144 9.24 -1.07 -28.92
CA LYS A 144 8.57 -0.70 -30.16
C LYS A 144 9.44 0.28 -30.92
N ARG A 145 9.34 0.24 -32.25
CA ARG A 145 10.07 1.14 -33.15
C ARG A 145 11.56 1.13 -32.87
N ILE A 146 12.20 -0.03 -33.01
CA ILE A 146 13.64 -0.17 -32.72
C ILE A 146 14.51 0.70 -33.65
N GLY A 147 13.93 1.18 -34.77
CA GLY A 147 14.55 2.14 -35.67
C GLY A 147 14.52 3.61 -35.20
N ALA A 148 13.86 3.91 -34.07
CA ALA A 148 13.84 5.27 -33.53
C ALA A 148 15.25 5.68 -33.07
N ALA A 149 15.65 6.93 -33.38
CA ALA A 149 17.01 7.40 -33.15
C ALA A 149 17.50 7.20 -31.70
N ASN A 150 16.64 7.51 -30.72
CA ASN A 150 16.94 7.33 -29.30
C ASN A 150 17.11 5.87 -28.87
N VAL A 151 16.45 4.92 -29.53
CA VAL A 151 16.64 3.48 -29.27
C VAL A 151 17.92 3.00 -29.93
N VAL A 152 18.12 3.31 -31.22
CA VAL A 152 19.31 2.90 -31.96
C VAL A 152 20.59 3.40 -31.29
N ASP A 153 20.61 4.66 -30.85
CA ASP A 153 21.79 5.23 -30.17
C ASP A 153 22.17 4.44 -28.92
N ILE A 154 21.18 4.04 -28.12
CA ILE A 154 21.42 3.21 -26.93
C ILE A 154 21.92 1.82 -27.33
N LEU A 155 21.30 1.18 -28.34
CA LEU A 155 21.71 -0.16 -28.78
C LEU A 155 23.13 -0.18 -29.36
N VAL A 156 23.50 0.81 -30.17
CA VAL A 156 24.83 0.93 -30.75
C VAL A 156 25.86 1.22 -29.67
N ALA A 157 25.61 2.22 -28.81
CA ALA A 157 26.50 2.57 -27.71
C ALA A 157 26.70 1.40 -26.74
N ALA A 158 25.65 0.61 -26.50
CA ALA A 158 25.74 -0.60 -25.68
C ALA A 158 26.75 -1.61 -26.25
N VAL A 159 26.72 -1.89 -27.56
CA VAL A 159 27.67 -2.84 -28.17
C VAL A 159 29.08 -2.25 -28.26
N GLU A 160 29.22 -0.94 -28.48
CA GLU A 160 30.53 -0.26 -28.46
C GLU A 160 31.21 -0.33 -27.09
N THR A 161 30.42 -0.19 -26.02
CA THR A 161 30.90 -0.19 -24.62
C THR A 161 30.92 -1.57 -23.96
N ARG A 162 30.69 -2.64 -24.73
CA ARG A 162 30.63 -4.00 -24.21
C ARG A 162 31.93 -4.39 -23.47
N PRO A 163 31.84 -5.13 -22.35
CA PRO A 163 33.01 -5.54 -21.58
C PRO A 163 33.76 -6.74 -22.17
N SER A 164 33.09 -7.51 -23.04
CA SER A 164 33.65 -8.69 -23.70
C SER A 164 33.16 -8.75 -25.14
N PRO A 165 33.98 -9.23 -26.11
CA PRO A 165 33.55 -9.44 -27.49
C PRO A 165 32.42 -10.46 -27.62
N LEU A 166 32.19 -11.28 -26.58
CA LEU A 166 31.09 -12.22 -26.53
C LEU A 166 29.75 -11.53 -26.22
N CYS A 167 29.72 -10.34 -25.63
CA CYS A 167 28.45 -9.68 -25.29
C CYS A 167 27.71 -9.19 -26.55
N TYR A 168 26.39 -9.34 -26.57
CA TYR A 168 25.55 -8.99 -27.72
C TYR A 168 24.13 -8.57 -27.29
N LEU A 169 23.40 -7.98 -28.24
CA LEU A 169 21.99 -7.66 -28.13
C LEU A 169 21.21 -8.51 -29.12
N HIS A 170 20.11 -9.11 -28.67
CA HIS A 170 19.21 -9.90 -29.51
C HIS A 170 17.83 -9.24 -29.53
N LEU A 171 17.39 -8.86 -30.72
CA LEU A 171 16.10 -8.25 -31.02
C LEU A 171 15.20 -9.32 -31.65
N LEU A 172 14.50 -10.08 -30.80
CA LEU A 172 13.56 -11.10 -31.26
C LEU A 172 12.30 -10.42 -31.74
N GLN A 173 11.88 -10.70 -32.98
CA GLN A 173 10.60 -10.20 -33.44
C GLN A 173 9.46 -10.90 -32.69
N GLY A 174 8.56 -10.09 -32.12
CA GLY A 174 7.31 -10.57 -31.59
C GLY A 174 6.10 -10.10 -32.38
N GLY A 175 4.97 -10.04 -31.68
CA GLY A 175 3.70 -9.68 -32.27
C GLY A 175 2.89 -10.87 -32.79
N GLY A 176 1.99 -10.61 -33.73
CA GLY A 176 1.09 -11.62 -34.29
C GLY A 176 0.25 -12.33 -33.21
N ALA A 177 0.41 -13.64 -33.10
CA ALA A 177 -0.34 -14.47 -32.16
C ALA A 177 -0.15 -14.07 -30.67
N VAL A 178 0.97 -13.45 -30.31
CA VAL A 178 1.18 -12.95 -28.94
C VAL A 178 0.23 -11.80 -28.61
N CYS A 179 -0.07 -10.95 -29.59
CA CYS A 179 -0.97 -9.79 -29.48
C CYS A 179 -2.46 -10.17 -29.59
N ASP A 180 -2.79 -11.28 -30.24
CA ASP A 180 -4.19 -11.75 -30.38
C ASP A 180 -4.80 -12.14 -29.03
N VAL A 181 -3.96 -12.49 -28.05
CA VAL A 181 -4.40 -12.82 -26.69
C VAL A 181 -4.65 -11.53 -25.92
N ALA A 182 -5.81 -11.41 -25.27
CA ALA A 182 -6.11 -10.25 -24.44
C ALA A 182 -5.09 -10.08 -23.28
N ALA A 183 -4.82 -8.84 -22.89
CA ALA A 183 -3.81 -8.54 -21.88
C ALA A 183 -4.13 -9.18 -20.50
N ASP A 184 -5.40 -9.30 -20.15
CA ASP A 184 -5.89 -9.85 -18.88
C ASP A 184 -6.05 -11.38 -18.85
N ALA A 185 -5.99 -12.03 -20.01
CA ALA A 185 -6.19 -13.47 -20.17
C ALA A 185 -5.16 -14.36 -19.45
N THR A 186 -3.95 -13.83 -19.19
CA THR A 186 -2.92 -14.52 -18.39
C THR A 186 -2.23 -13.55 -17.43
N ALA A 187 -1.26 -14.02 -16.63
CA ALA A 187 -0.48 -13.12 -15.78
C ALA A 187 0.43 -12.20 -16.60
N PHE A 188 0.90 -12.67 -17.76
CA PHE A 188 1.69 -11.87 -18.69
C PHE A 188 0.78 -10.90 -19.47
N GLY A 189 0.74 -9.64 -19.01
CA GLY A 189 -0.07 -8.58 -19.62
C GLY A 189 0.65 -7.70 -20.64
N CYS A 190 1.97 -7.77 -20.72
CA CYS A 190 2.77 -6.97 -21.65
C CYS A 190 2.72 -7.56 -23.06
N ARG A 191 1.64 -7.31 -23.80
CA ARG A 191 1.43 -7.91 -25.16
C ARG A 191 1.57 -6.93 -26.32
N ASP A 192 1.65 -5.64 -26.03
CA ASP A 192 1.75 -4.60 -27.06
C ASP A 192 3.20 -4.15 -27.28
N TRP A 193 3.96 -4.95 -28.02
CA TRP A 193 5.36 -4.70 -28.39
C TRP A 193 5.69 -5.37 -29.72
N ASP A 194 6.77 -4.92 -30.36
CA ASP A 194 7.19 -5.42 -31.67
C ASP A 194 8.46 -6.27 -31.56
N PHE A 195 9.37 -5.92 -30.64
CA PHE A 195 10.59 -6.68 -30.41
C PHE A 195 10.83 -6.96 -28.92
N ALA A 196 11.32 -8.16 -28.60
CA ALA A 196 11.91 -8.47 -27.31
C ALA A 196 13.43 -8.29 -27.43
N CYS A 197 13.95 -7.26 -26.75
CA CYS A 197 15.37 -6.93 -26.72
C CYS A 197 16.03 -7.62 -25.52
N VAL A 198 16.74 -8.72 -25.78
CA VAL A 198 17.54 -9.45 -24.80
C VAL A 198 18.95 -8.88 -24.81
N VAL A 199 19.34 -8.27 -23.69
CA VAL A 199 20.70 -7.80 -23.44
C VAL A 199 21.45 -8.93 -22.75
N THR A 200 22.49 -9.49 -23.40
CA THR A 200 23.20 -10.66 -22.88
C THR A 200 24.67 -10.35 -22.66
N GLY A 201 25.06 -10.28 -21.38
CA GLY A 201 26.46 -10.24 -20.97
C GLY A 201 27.03 -11.64 -20.92
N VAL A 202 28.17 -11.87 -21.57
CA VAL A 202 28.82 -13.19 -21.66
C VAL A 202 30.31 -13.08 -21.40
N TRP A 203 30.82 -14.01 -20.60
CA TRP A 203 32.23 -14.13 -20.22
C TRP A 203 32.66 -15.61 -20.22
N SER A 204 33.97 -15.85 -20.13
CA SER A 204 34.48 -17.22 -20.02
C SER A 204 34.08 -17.82 -18.68
N ARG A 205 33.70 -19.10 -18.63
CA ARG A 205 33.31 -19.74 -17.36
C ARG A 205 34.46 -19.80 -16.35
N ASP A 206 35.71 -19.79 -16.83
CA ASP A 206 36.89 -19.74 -15.97
C ASP A 206 37.06 -18.38 -15.27
N GLU A 207 36.30 -17.36 -15.70
CA GLU A 207 36.28 -16.00 -15.12
C GLU A 207 35.06 -15.77 -14.19
N ASP A 208 34.34 -16.83 -13.82
CA ASP A 208 33.24 -16.72 -12.86
C ASP A 208 33.71 -16.12 -11.53
N GLY A 209 32.98 -15.12 -11.02
CA GLY A 209 33.31 -14.42 -9.77
C GLY A 209 34.40 -13.36 -9.89
N THR A 210 34.94 -13.12 -11.07
CA THR A 210 35.97 -12.08 -11.32
C THR A 210 35.36 -10.71 -11.67
N GLU A 211 36.22 -9.70 -11.81
CA GLU A 211 35.83 -8.37 -12.29
C GLU A 211 35.21 -8.41 -13.70
N ALA A 212 35.64 -9.34 -14.57
CA ALA A 212 35.08 -9.50 -15.91
C ALA A 212 33.59 -9.91 -15.85
N ALA A 213 33.25 -10.86 -14.96
CA ALA A 213 31.86 -11.24 -14.71
C ALA A 213 31.05 -10.07 -14.12
N GLY A 214 31.63 -9.34 -13.17
CA GLY A 214 31.02 -8.13 -12.60
C GLY A 214 30.75 -7.04 -13.63
N ALA A 215 31.70 -6.81 -14.55
CA ALA A 215 31.58 -5.84 -15.64
C ALA A 215 30.48 -6.23 -16.63
N ALA A 216 30.38 -7.51 -17.00
CA ALA A 216 29.30 -8.03 -17.84
C ALA A 216 27.92 -7.84 -17.20
N VAL A 217 27.76 -8.18 -15.91
CA VAL A 217 26.50 -7.97 -15.18
C VAL A 217 26.17 -6.48 -15.07
N GLY A 218 27.15 -5.64 -14.73
CA GLY A 218 26.98 -4.19 -14.63
C GLY A 218 26.56 -3.56 -15.96
N TRP A 219 27.19 -3.99 -17.06
CA TRP A 219 26.83 -3.58 -18.42
C TRP A 219 25.38 -3.91 -18.75
N VAL A 220 24.91 -5.14 -18.49
CA VAL A 220 23.50 -5.54 -18.72
C VAL A 220 22.53 -4.62 -17.97
N TYR A 221 22.79 -4.35 -16.69
CA TYR A 221 21.94 -3.46 -15.90
C TYR A 221 21.95 -2.01 -16.40
N ASN A 222 23.09 -1.50 -16.85
CA ASN A 222 23.19 -0.15 -17.39
C ASN A 222 22.38 0.01 -18.68
N VAL A 223 22.55 -0.91 -19.63
CA VAL A 223 21.79 -0.91 -20.88
C VAL A 223 20.29 -1.09 -20.61
N ALA A 224 19.92 -2.01 -19.72
CA ALA A 224 18.52 -2.20 -19.32
C ALA A 224 17.91 -0.93 -18.71
N ARG A 225 18.67 -0.19 -17.89
CA ARG A 225 18.23 1.06 -17.26
C ARG A 225 17.97 2.15 -18.30
N GLU A 226 18.81 2.26 -19.32
CA GLU A 226 18.65 3.25 -20.40
C GLU A 226 17.48 2.91 -21.33
N LEU A 227 17.25 1.62 -21.61
CA LEU A 227 16.13 1.17 -22.42
C LEU A 227 14.78 1.19 -21.68
N LEU A 228 14.78 1.11 -20.34
CA LEU A 228 13.57 0.96 -19.53
C LEU A 228 12.52 2.08 -19.72
N PRO A 229 12.87 3.38 -19.82
CA PRO A 229 11.90 4.44 -20.10
C PRO A 229 11.22 4.30 -21.46
N LEU A 230 11.91 3.69 -22.44
CA LEU A 230 11.44 3.49 -23.81
C LEU A 230 10.68 2.17 -23.99
N SER A 231 10.74 1.28 -23.00
CA SER A 231 10.13 -0.05 -23.06
C SER A 231 8.63 -0.05 -22.76
N ARG A 232 7.93 -1.02 -23.35
CA ARG A 232 6.53 -1.36 -23.08
C ARG A 232 6.36 -2.35 -21.94
N GLY A 233 7.45 -2.98 -21.51
CA GLY A 233 7.46 -3.95 -20.43
C GLY A 233 8.83 -4.60 -20.28
N ALA A 234 8.94 -5.51 -19.33
CA ALA A 234 10.12 -6.36 -19.13
C ALA A 234 9.70 -7.84 -19.04
N TYR A 235 10.59 -8.75 -19.39
CA TYR A 235 10.29 -10.18 -19.31
C TYR A 235 10.53 -10.69 -17.88
N GLY A 236 9.44 -10.99 -17.16
CA GLY A 236 9.50 -11.38 -15.75
C GLY A 236 10.29 -12.66 -15.46
N ALA A 237 10.51 -13.54 -16.44
CA ALA A 237 11.25 -14.79 -16.21
C ALA A 237 12.76 -14.57 -16.00
N ASP A 238 13.31 -13.42 -16.43
CA ASP A 238 14.72 -13.06 -16.21
C ASP A 238 14.94 -12.38 -14.84
N LEU A 239 13.86 -12.08 -14.10
CA LEU A 239 13.91 -11.23 -12.90
C LEU A 239 13.83 -12.07 -11.62
N GLY A 240 14.60 -11.65 -10.62
CA GLY A 240 14.62 -12.27 -9.29
C GLY A 240 14.46 -11.26 -8.16
N PRO A 241 14.68 -11.67 -6.90
CA PRO A 241 14.55 -10.81 -5.72
C PRO A 241 15.66 -9.76 -5.57
N ASP A 242 16.56 -9.64 -6.55
CA ASP A 242 17.62 -8.63 -6.53
C ASP A 242 17.01 -7.22 -6.55
N PRO A 243 17.35 -6.32 -5.61
CA PRO A 243 16.82 -4.96 -5.58
C PRO A 243 17.02 -4.19 -6.90
N ARG A 244 18.06 -4.52 -7.67
CA ARG A 244 18.34 -3.91 -8.99
C ARG A 244 17.27 -4.25 -10.02
N ASP A 245 16.53 -5.34 -9.86
CA ASP A 245 15.44 -5.75 -10.73
C ASP A 245 14.11 -5.03 -10.42
N ALA A 246 14.00 -4.32 -9.30
CA ALA A 246 12.72 -3.74 -8.84
C ALA A 246 12.03 -2.87 -9.90
N ALA A 247 12.80 -2.02 -10.60
CA ALA A 247 12.27 -1.15 -11.65
C ALA A 247 11.80 -1.92 -12.88
N LEU A 248 12.47 -3.03 -13.23
CA LEU A 248 12.06 -3.93 -14.31
C LEU A 248 10.80 -4.72 -13.91
N ALA A 249 10.78 -5.24 -12.68
CA ALA A 249 9.68 -6.03 -12.14
C ALA A 249 8.36 -5.25 -12.10
N ALA A 250 8.43 -3.95 -11.79
CA ALA A 250 7.28 -3.04 -11.84
C ALA A 250 6.62 -2.96 -13.24
N LYS A 251 7.37 -3.27 -14.31
CA LYS A 251 6.87 -3.31 -15.69
C LYS A 251 6.67 -4.72 -16.25
N ALA A 252 6.85 -5.77 -15.45
CA ALA A 252 6.87 -7.15 -15.95
C ALA A 252 5.48 -7.70 -16.31
N PHE A 253 4.43 -7.25 -15.60
CA PHE A 253 3.08 -7.80 -15.71
C PHE A 253 2.07 -6.86 -16.37
N GLY A 254 2.47 -5.62 -16.67
CA GLY A 254 1.60 -4.60 -17.24
C GLY A 254 0.37 -4.35 -16.37
N PRO A 255 -0.85 -4.29 -16.95
CA PRO A 255 -2.07 -3.98 -16.20
C PRO A 255 -2.45 -5.05 -15.16
N ASN A 256 -1.86 -6.24 -15.22
CA ASN A 256 -2.20 -7.35 -14.32
C ASN A 256 -1.49 -7.28 -12.96
N LEU A 257 -0.51 -6.38 -12.78
CA LEU A 257 0.29 -6.33 -11.56
C LEU A 257 -0.57 -6.22 -10.28
N PRO A 258 -1.58 -5.33 -10.17
CA PRO A 258 -2.39 -5.21 -8.96
C PRO A 258 -3.13 -6.51 -8.60
N ARG A 259 -3.70 -7.18 -9.61
CA ARG A 259 -4.38 -8.49 -9.45
C ARG A 259 -3.42 -9.54 -8.89
N LEU A 260 -2.18 -9.58 -9.40
CA LEU A 260 -1.17 -10.55 -8.97
C LEU A 260 -0.66 -10.27 -7.56
N VAL A 261 -0.47 -9.00 -7.19
CA VAL A 261 -0.09 -8.59 -5.83
C VAL A 261 -1.16 -9.02 -4.82
N HIS A 262 -2.44 -8.79 -5.13
CA HIS A 262 -3.54 -9.24 -4.28
C HIS A 262 -3.58 -10.76 -4.12
N LEU A 263 -3.47 -11.50 -5.24
CA LEU A 263 -3.40 -12.97 -5.19
C LEU A 263 -2.22 -13.47 -4.36
N LYS A 264 -1.05 -12.82 -4.45
CA LYS A 264 0.15 -13.18 -3.71
C LYS A 264 -0.06 -13.04 -2.20
N GLN A 265 -0.74 -11.98 -1.77
CA GLN A 265 -1.08 -11.75 -0.36
C GLN A 265 -1.99 -12.85 0.20
N ILE A 266 -2.92 -13.36 -0.61
CA ILE A 266 -3.84 -14.43 -0.21
C ILE A 266 -3.13 -15.79 -0.22
N SER A 267 -2.43 -16.12 -1.31
CA SER A 267 -1.88 -17.47 -1.52
C SER A 267 -0.55 -17.72 -0.82
N ASP A 268 0.23 -16.67 -0.54
CA ASP A 268 1.54 -16.76 0.09
C ASP A 268 1.76 -15.55 1.03
N PRO A 269 0.95 -15.40 2.10
CA PRO A 269 0.98 -14.24 3.00
C PRO A 269 2.33 -14.08 3.73
N ARG A 270 3.08 -15.18 3.89
CA ARG A 270 4.40 -15.20 4.52
C ARG A 270 5.55 -15.04 3.51
N ASN A 271 5.24 -14.87 2.22
CA ASN A 271 6.23 -14.74 1.14
C ASN A 271 7.27 -15.87 1.11
N VAL A 272 6.83 -17.11 1.31
CA VAL A 272 7.68 -18.31 1.26
C VAL A 272 8.31 -18.46 -0.13
N LEU A 273 7.58 -18.12 -1.19
CA LEU A 273 8.03 -18.18 -2.58
C LEU A 273 8.63 -16.84 -3.01
N ALA A 274 9.80 -16.51 -2.46
CA ALA A 274 10.45 -15.20 -2.62
C ALA A 274 11.36 -15.05 -3.85
N TYR A 275 11.74 -16.14 -4.52
CA TYR A 275 12.74 -16.13 -5.60
C TYR A 275 12.16 -15.90 -7.01
N ALA A 276 10.85 -15.65 -7.11
CA ALA A 276 10.22 -15.29 -8.38
C ALA A 276 10.39 -13.80 -8.70
N CYS A 277 9.96 -13.38 -9.91
CA CYS A 277 9.82 -11.98 -10.28
C CYS A 277 9.06 -11.21 -9.16
N PRO A 278 9.65 -10.16 -8.57
CA PRO A 278 9.07 -9.46 -7.44
C PRO A 278 7.71 -8.85 -7.80
N LEU A 279 6.69 -9.20 -7.02
CA LEU A 279 5.40 -8.52 -7.02
C LEU A 279 5.47 -7.44 -5.95
N ALA A 280 5.93 -6.24 -6.33
CA ALA A 280 6.03 -5.10 -5.42
C ALA A 280 4.67 -4.88 -4.74
N LYS A 281 4.67 -4.86 -3.39
CA LYS A 281 3.47 -4.57 -2.62
C LYS A 281 2.97 -3.18 -3.03
N ALA A 282 1.66 -3.04 -3.20
CA ALA A 282 1.07 -1.71 -3.35
C ALA A 282 1.52 -0.86 -2.15
N PRO A 283 1.87 0.42 -2.37
CA PRO A 283 2.31 1.27 -1.28
C PRO A 283 1.22 1.26 -0.20
N ARG A 284 1.61 0.98 1.03
CA ARG A 284 0.66 0.81 2.15
C ARG A 284 0.54 2.14 2.87
N ALA A 285 -0.69 2.56 3.14
CA ALA A 285 -0.91 3.67 4.07
C ALA A 285 -0.39 3.29 5.47
N PRO A 286 0.04 4.25 6.30
CA PRO A 286 0.51 3.97 7.65
C PRO A 286 -0.47 3.14 8.45
N THR A 287 0.04 2.12 9.15
CA THR A 287 -0.81 1.21 9.94
C THR A 287 -1.49 1.93 11.10
N VAL A 288 -0.75 2.87 11.72
CA VAL A 288 -1.23 3.70 12.82
C VAL A 288 -0.89 5.16 12.52
N ILE A 289 -1.90 6.02 12.59
CA ILE A 289 -1.79 7.47 12.44
C ILE A 289 -2.14 8.11 13.79
N ILE A 290 -1.19 8.82 14.37
CA ILE A 290 -1.31 9.47 15.68
C ILE A 290 -1.42 10.97 15.48
N MET A 291 -2.55 11.52 15.87
CA MET A 291 -2.85 12.94 15.81
C MET A 291 -2.50 13.57 17.16
N VAL A 292 -1.50 14.44 17.15
CA VAL A 292 -0.97 15.08 18.36
C VAL A 292 -1.65 16.44 18.53
N THR A 293 -2.65 16.49 19.41
CA THR A 293 -3.44 17.69 19.71
C THR A 293 -3.03 18.31 21.05
N GLY A 294 -3.59 19.47 21.39
CA GLY A 294 -3.29 20.18 22.64
C GLY A 294 -3.10 21.68 22.45
N GLU A 295 -2.97 22.40 23.55
CA GLU A 295 -2.93 23.85 23.56
C GLU A 295 -1.61 24.44 23.00
N SER A 296 -1.56 25.77 22.84
CA SER A 296 -0.29 26.45 22.53
C SER A 296 0.75 26.15 23.61
N CYS A 297 2.00 26.00 23.19
CA CYS A 297 3.13 25.76 24.08
C CYS A 297 3.09 24.49 24.95
N ALA A 298 2.14 23.57 24.72
CA ALA A 298 2.07 22.28 25.41
C ALA A 298 3.20 21.29 25.05
N GLY A 299 3.92 21.53 23.94
CA GLY A 299 5.07 20.71 23.53
C GLY A 299 4.75 19.61 22.51
N LYS A 300 3.70 19.78 21.70
CA LYS A 300 3.25 18.80 20.69
C LYS A 300 4.36 18.31 19.76
N ASP A 301 5.06 19.24 19.11
CA ASP A 301 6.12 18.91 18.14
C ASP A 301 7.28 18.17 18.83
N TYR A 302 7.67 18.61 20.04
CA TYR A 302 8.68 17.96 20.87
C TYR A 302 8.30 16.53 21.26
N CYS A 303 7.06 16.29 21.69
CA CYS A 303 6.58 14.95 22.02
C CYS A 303 6.55 14.06 20.77
N ALA A 304 6.06 14.57 19.64
CA ALA A 304 6.00 13.81 18.39
C ALA A 304 7.40 13.38 17.91
N GLU A 305 8.38 14.29 17.92
CA GLU A 305 9.76 13.98 17.56
C GLU A 305 10.38 12.94 18.52
N THR A 306 10.13 13.10 19.82
CA THR A 306 10.56 12.12 20.83
C THR A 306 9.95 10.75 20.54
N TRP A 307 8.67 10.67 20.21
CA TRP A 307 8.00 9.39 19.97
C TRP A 307 8.46 8.70 18.69
N VAL A 308 8.77 9.46 17.62
CA VAL A 308 9.42 8.88 16.43
C VAL A 308 10.71 8.17 16.80
N SER A 309 11.56 8.78 17.64
CA SER A 309 12.81 8.13 18.06
C SER A 309 12.57 6.81 18.80
N VAL A 310 11.50 6.71 19.59
CA VAL A 310 11.14 5.47 20.30
C VAL A 310 10.67 4.39 19.32
N PHE A 311 9.79 4.73 18.37
CA PHE A 311 9.33 3.78 17.35
C PHE A 311 10.49 3.26 16.49
N THR A 312 11.37 4.15 16.04
CA THR A 312 12.55 3.78 15.24
C THR A 312 13.51 2.88 16.03
N ASN A 313 13.73 3.14 17.32
CA ASN A 313 14.54 2.28 18.17
C ASN A 313 13.94 0.88 18.38
N LYS A 314 12.61 0.74 18.25
CA LYS A 314 11.91 -0.56 18.32
C LYS A 314 11.77 -1.24 16.95
N GLY A 315 12.37 -0.68 15.90
CA GLY A 315 12.40 -1.27 14.55
C GLY A 315 11.24 -0.85 13.64
N PHE A 316 10.41 0.11 14.04
CA PHE A 316 9.32 0.63 13.21
C PHE A 316 9.74 1.88 12.43
N THR A 317 9.26 2.00 11.20
CA THR A 317 9.40 3.21 10.41
C THR A 317 8.38 4.26 10.86
N ALA A 318 8.85 5.45 11.24
CA ALA A 318 8.00 6.49 11.81
C ALA A 318 8.39 7.88 11.31
N ARG A 319 7.39 8.76 11.13
CA ARG A 319 7.61 10.14 10.66
C ARG A 319 6.67 11.14 11.34
N VAL A 320 7.17 12.35 11.59
CA VAL A 320 6.33 13.50 11.98
C VAL A 320 6.06 14.40 10.77
N ILE A 321 4.81 14.80 10.58
CA ILE A 321 4.39 15.81 9.59
C ILE A 321 3.49 16.83 10.28
N SER A 322 3.72 18.12 10.02
CA SER A 322 2.77 19.15 10.47
C SER A 322 1.79 19.46 9.34
N ILE A 323 0.49 19.17 9.56
CA ILE A 323 -0.58 19.41 8.58
C ILE A 323 -0.72 20.90 8.22
N SER A 324 -0.23 21.77 9.10
CA SER A 324 -0.27 23.22 8.93
C SER A 324 0.86 23.79 8.07
N ASP A 325 1.82 22.97 7.61
CA ASP A 325 2.99 23.46 6.87
C ASP A 325 2.63 24.03 5.50
N THR A 326 1.69 23.42 4.79
CA THR A 326 1.18 23.93 3.50
C THR A 326 0.59 25.32 3.67
N THR A 327 -0.34 25.48 4.62
CA THR A 327 -0.94 26.79 4.95
C THR A 327 0.11 27.84 5.35
N LYS A 328 1.16 27.46 6.10
CA LYS A 328 2.22 28.42 6.46
C LYS A 328 2.99 28.92 5.24
N ARG A 329 3.27 28.04 4.26
CA ARG A 329 3.96 28.42 3.02
C ARG A 329 3.08 29.31 2.15
N GLU A 330 1.79 29.01 2.06
CA GLU A 330 0.82 29.84 1.32
C GLU A 330 0.64 31.21 1.98
N TYR A 331 0.52 31.27 3.30
CA TYR A 331 0.48 32.51 4.06
C TYR A 331 1.75 33.35 3.85
N ALA A 332 2.93 32.72 3.89
CA ALA A 332 4.20 33.39 3.62
C ALA A 332 4.22 33.99 2.21
N ALA A 333 3.77 33.24 1.20
CA ALA A 333 3.67 33.72 -0.18
C ALA A 333 2.68 34.88 -0.34
N ALA A 334 1.55 34.85 0.38
CA ALA A 334 0.51 35.88 0.30
C ALA A 334 0.86 37.17 1.07
N THR A 335 1.62 37.06 2.16
CA THR A 335 1.89 38.20 3.08
C THR A 335 3.32 38.73 3.03
N GLY A 336 4.24 38.00 2.38
CA GLY A 336 5.68 38.30 2.38
C GLY A 336 6.40 37.88 3.66
N ALA A 337 5.76 37.13 4.56
CA ALA A 337 6.40 36.58 5.76
C ALA A 337 7.47 35.52 5.39
N ASP A 338 8.48 35.33 6.25
CA ASP A 338 9.55 34.38 5.98
C ASP A 338 9.08 32.92 6.22
N ALA A 339 8.93 32.16 5.12
CA ALA A 339 8.48 30.78 5.16
C ALA A 339 9.42 29.85 5.96
N LYS A 340 10.74 30.02 5.88
CA LYS A 340 11.69 29.17 6.61
C LYS A 340 11.59 29.41 8.12
N ARG A 341 11.43 30.67 8.52
CA ARG A 341 11.22 31.04 9.92
C ARG A 341 9.86 30.59 10.44
N LEU A 342 8.79 30.68 9.64
CA LEU A 342 7.46 30.18 10.06
C LEU A 342 7.45 28.66 10.34
N LEU A 343 8.31 27.90 9.66
CA LEU A 343 8.42 26.46 9.84
C LEU A 343 9.33 26.07 11.02
N ARG A 344 10.38 26.85 11.32
CA ARG A 344 11.43 26.47 12.28
C ARG A 344 11.54 27.34 13.54
N ASP A 345 11.23 28.63 13.44
CA ASP A 345 11.34 29.60 14.54
C ASP A 345 10.02 29.69 15.30
N ARG A 346 10.02 29.12 16.51
CA ARG A 346 8.85 29.08 17.38
C ARG A 346 8.35 30.46 17.79
N ARG A 347 9.24 31.41 18.08
CA ARG A 347 8.84 32.77 18.52
C ARG A 347 8.20 33.52 17.36
N TYR A 348 8.79 33.40 16.17
CA TYR A 348 8.24 33.98 14.96
C TYR A 348 6.86 33.39 14.60
N LYS A 349 6.71 32.06 14.70
CA LYS A 349 5.42 31.39 14.49
C LYS A 349 4.32 31.89 15.44
N GLU A 350 4.65 32.15 16.71
CA GLU A 350 3.65 32.63 17.67
C GLU A 350 3.22 34.08 17.40
N GLN A 351 4.14 34.95 16.94
CA GLN A 351 3.82 36.32 16.50
C GLN A 351 2.80 36.34 15.35
N HIS A 352 2.93 35.42 14.39
CA HIS A 352 2.04 35.32 13.22
C HIS A 352 0.79 34.45 13.46
N ARG A 353 0.58 33.90 14.66
CA ARG A 353 -0.45 32.89 14.92
C ARG A 353 -1.87 33.36 14.66
N ALA A 354 -2.22 34.56 15.13
CA ALA A 354 -3.56 35.13 14.95
C ALA A 354 -3.86 35.33 13.47
N ALA A 355 -2.92 35.94 12.73
CA ALA A 355 -3.03 36.15 11.28
C ALA A 355 -3.09 34.84 10.49
N LEU A 356 -2.25 33.84 10.82
CA LEU A 356 -2.31 32.50 10.23
C LEU A 356 -3.65 31.81 10.47
N THR A 357 -4.25 32.03 11.64
CA THR A 357 -5.56 31.45 11.97
C THR A 357 -6.66 32.11 11.16
N ALA A 358 -6.64 33.44 11.04
CA ALA A 358 -7.58 34.16 10.17
C ALA A 358 -7.43 33.76 8.69
N PHE A 359 -6.20 33.66 8.20
CA PHE A 359 -5.89 33.22 6.84
C PHE A 359 -6.44 31.81 6.57
N PHE A 360 -6.19 30.86 7.48
CA PHE A 360 -6.72 29.51 7.35
C PHE A 360 -8.26 29.47 7.35
N GLN A 361 -8.91 30.27 8.20
CA GLN A 361 -10.38 30.35 8.20
C GLN A 361 -10.92 30.90 6.89
N GLU A 362 -10.27 31.91 6.30
CA GLU A 362 -10.65 32.44 4.99
C GLU A 362 -10.48 31.38 3.88
N GLN A 363 -9.37 30.63 3.90
CA GLN A 363 -9.19 29.52 2.96
C GLN A 363 -10.28 28.45 3.09
N LEU A 364 -10.74 28.15 4.32
CA LEU A 364 -11.84 27.19 4.52
C LEU A 364 -13.17 27.69 3.96
N ARG A 365 -13.43 29.00 3.97
CA ARG A 365 -14.64 29.57 3.34
C ARG A 365 -14.65 29.35 1.83
N GLN A 366 -13.48 29.42 1.20
CA GLN A 366 -13.30 29.24 -0.24
C GLN A 366 -13.16 27.76 -0.64
N ARG A 367 -12.54 26.95 0.22
CA ARG A 367 -12.26 25.52 0.01
C ARG A 367 -12.68 24.71 1.24
N PRO A 368 -13.97 24.32 1.35
CA PRO A 368 -14.48 23.60 2.52
C PRO A 368 -13.77 22.27 2.81
N GLN A 369 -13.24 21.60 1.78
CA GLN A 369 -12.54 20.31 1.88
C GLN A 369 -11.05 20.41 2.23
N LEU A 370 -10.50 21.62 2.40
CA LEU A 370 -9.06 21.84 2.58
C LEU A 370 -8.43 21.03 3.73
N ARG A 371 -9.21 20.74 4.80
CA ARG A 371 -8.75 19.93 5.93
C ARG A 371 -8.49 18.48 5.53
N GLU A 372 -9.42 17.91 4.78
CA GLU A 372 -9.34 16.54 4.28
C GLU A 372 -8.20 16.43 3.25
N GLU A 373 -8.06 17.43 2.38
CA GLU A 373 -6.95 17.51 1.42
C GLU A 373 -5.58 17.52 2.12
N HIS A 374 -5.37 18.44 3.07
CA HIS A 374 -4.09 18.50 3.80
C HIS A 374 -3.81 17.23 4.60
N PHE A 375 -4.84 16.59 5.15
CA PHE A 375 -4.70 15.33 5.87
C PHE A 375 -4.27 14.21 4.91
N LEU A 376 -4.96 14.07 3.78
CA LEU A 376 -4.64 13.05 2.77
C LEU A 376 -3.26 13.26 2.17
N ASP A 377 -2.84 14.50 1.94
CA ASP A 377 -1.50 14.80 1.44
C ASP A 377 -0.41 14.44 2.47
N ALA A 378 -0.64 14.70 3.76
CA ALA A 378 0.25 14.24 4.82
C ALA A 378 0.34 12.69 4.88
N VAL A 379 -0.76 11.98 4.61
CA VAL A 379 -0.77 10.52 4.52
C VAL A 379 0.00 10.02 3.29
N LYS A 380 -0.19 10.66 2.12
CA LYS A 380 0.54 10.32 0.88
C LYS A 380 2.05 10.53 1.04
N ASP A 381 2.47 11.58 1.73
CA ASP A 381 3.88 11.87 2.01
C ASP A 381 4.54 10.86 2.96
N ALA A 382 3.75 10.01 3.61
CA ALA A 382 4.20 9.00 4.56
C ALA A 382 3.77 7.58 4.16
N MET A 383 3.51 7.33 2.87
CA MET A 383 3.29 5.96 2.37
C MET A 383 4.50 5.07 2.69
N ASP A 384 4.21 3.80 2.94
CA ASP A 384 5.19 2.77 3.33
C ASP A 384 5.88 3.00 4.69
N MET A 385 5.37 3.92 5.50
CA MET A 385 5.74 4.05 6.91
C MET A 385 4.80 3.21 7.79
N ASP A 386 5.29 2.69 8.92
CA ASP A 386 4.44 1.98 9.89
C ASP A 386 3.60 2.97 10.71
N VAL A 387 4.21 4.09 11.10
CA VAL A 387 3.63 5.10 12.00
C VAL A 387 3.75 6.51 11.42
N LEU A 388 2.62 7.23 11.37
CA LEU A 388 2.60 8.65 11.02
C LEU A 388 2.11 9.48 12.22
N LEU A 389 2.90 10.47 12.64
CA LEU A 389 2.51 11.44 13.65
C LEU A 389 2.17 12.78 12.99
N ILE A 390 0.94 13.24 13.17
CA ILE A 390 0.45 14.49 12.60
C ILE A 390 0.32 15.56 13.69
N THR A 391 1.02 16.68 13.54
CA THR A 391 0.91 17.85 14.43
C THR A 391 0.25 19.03 13.75
N GLY A 392 -0.13 20.05 14.52
CA GLY A 392 -0.69 21.29 13.98
C GLY A 392 -2.15 21.17 13.53
N ILE A 393 -2.84 20.11 13.96
CA ILE A 393 -4.27 19.90 13.74
C ILE A 393 -5.06 20.97 14.49
N ARG A 394 -6.09 21.49 13.83
CA ARG A 394 -6.98 22.54 14.34
C ARG A 394 -8.42 22.06 14.51
N ASP A 395 -8.74 20.86 14.05
CA ASP A 395 -10.04 20.23 14.23
C ASP A 395 -10.29 19.90 15.70
N GLU A 396 -11.54 20.09 16.12
CA GLU A 396 -11.96 19.77 17.47
C GLU A 396 -11.88 18.26 17.71
N ALA A 397 -12.60 17.43 16.92
CA ALA A 397 -12.62 15.98 17.10
C ALA A 397 -11.98 15.23 15.90
N PRO A 398 -10.65 15.22 15.78
CA PRO A 398 -9.98 14.81 14.55
C PRO A 398 -10.16 13.32 14.20
N VAL A 399 -10.33 12.43 15.19
CA VAL A 399 -10.60 11.00 14.92
C VAL A 399 -11.95 10.83 14.24
N ALA A 400 -12.99 11.53 14.71
CA ALA A 400 -14.31 11.49 14.09
C ALA A 400 -14.29 12.14 12.69
N THR A 401 -13.50 13.18 12.50
CA THR A 401 -13.40 13.89 11.22
C THR A 401 -12.64 13.10 10.16
N PHE A 402 -11.52 12.45 10.48
CA PHE A 402 -10.60 11.92 9.46
C PHE A 402 -10.59 10.39 9.30
N SER A 403 -11.13 9.62 10.25
CA SER A 403 -10.99 8.15 10.23
C SER A 403 -11.55 7.48 8.97
N HIS A 404 -12.65 8.01 8.43
CA HIS A 404 -13.29 7.50 7.23
C HIS A 404 -12.44 7.66 5.95
N LEU A 405 -11.49 8.60 5.94
CA LEU A 405 -10.61 8.86 4.78
C LEU A 405 -9.50 7.83 4.63
N VAL A 406 -9.16 7.14 5.72
CA VAL A 406 -8.08 6.15 5.79
C VAL A 406 -8.56 4.92 6.54
N PRO A 407 -9.55 4.20 6.00
CA PRO A 407 -10.28 3.19 6.76
C PRO A 407 -9.45 1.90 6.97
N ASN A 408 -8.30 1.78 6.30
CA ASN A 408 -7.28 0.74 6.53
C ASN A 408 -6.22 1.11 7.59
N SER A 409 -6.32 2.29 8.18
CA SER A 409 -5.36 2.83 9.14
C SER A 409 -6.06 3.12 10.45
N ARG A 410 -5.41 2.79 11.57
CA ARG A 410 -5.91 3.14 12.90
C ARG A 410 -5.59 4.61 13.19
N LEU A 411 -6.61 5.42 13.47
CA LEU A 411 -6.41 6.79 13.94
C LEU A 411 -6.53 6.87 15.46
N LEU A 412 -5.53 7.50 16.08
CA LEU A 412 -5.48 7.79 17.51
C LEU A 412 -5.29 9.28 17.73
N GLU A 413 -5.99 9.86 18.70
CA GLU A 413 -5.70 11.21 19.18
C GLU A 413 -4.97 11.14 20.52
N VAL A 414 -3.80 11.78 20.59
CA VAL A 414 -3.10 12.01 21.85
C VAL A 414 -3.09 13.50 22.13
N ASN A 415 -3.85 13.91 23.16
CA ASN A 415 -3.93 15.30 23.57
C ASN A 415 -2.84 15.62 24.62
N ILE A 416 -1.97 16.56 24.29
CA ILE A 416 -0.87 17.01 25.14
C ILE A 416 -1.33 18.15 26.03
N GLN A 417 -1.26 17.92 27.35
CA GLN A 417 -1.59 18.89 28.37
C GLN A 417 -0.32 19.39 29.08
N ALA A 418 -0.30 20.66 29.47
CA ALA A 418 0.73 21.24 30.31
C ALA A 418 0.13 22.37 31.16
N THR A 419 0.62 22.56 32.38
CA THR A 419 0.16 23.61 33.29
C THR A 419 0.34 25.01 32.67
N LYS A 420 -0.45 25.98 33.14
CA LYS A 420 -0.35 27.38 32.71
C LYS A 420 1.07 27.92 32.91
N GLU A 421 1.73 27.58 34.01
CA GLU A 421 3.12 27.96 34.31
C GLU A 421 4.10 27.38 33.29
N THR A 422 4.07 26.07 33.06
CA THR A 422 4.92 25.38 32.08
C THR A 422 4.74 25.98 30.68
N ARG A 423 3.49 26.28 30.27
CA ARG A 423 3.21 26.90 28.97
C ARG A 423 3.74 28.33 28.88
N ARG A 424 3.62 29.14 29.93
CA ARG A 424 4.16 30.52 29.99
C ARG A 424 5.68 30.53 29.85
N VAL A 425 6.37 29.67 30.60
CA VAL A 425 7.84 29.52 30.50
C VAL A 425 8.25 29.12 29.08
N ARG A 426 7.59 28.11 28.50
CA ARG A 426 7.88 27.64 27.13
C ARG A 426 7.48 28.67 26.05
N GLY A 427 6.53 29.55 26.33
CA GLY A 427 6.07 30.62 25.46
C GLY A 427 6.98 31.87 25.48
N GLY A 428 7.90 31.96 26.44
CA GLY A 428 8.87 33.06 26.52
C GLY A 428 8.33 34.34 27.15
N CYS A 429 7.23 34.30 27.90
CA CYS A 429 6.76 35.44 28.70
C CYS A 429 7.50 35.48 30.04
N GLN A 430 8.43 36.43 30.20
CA GLN A 430 8.96 36.85 31.49
C GLN A 430 8.78 38.38 31.62
N LYS A 431 7.70 38.82 32.27
CA LYS A 431 7.71 39.79 33.40
C LYS A 431 6.30 40.22 33.83
N SER A 432 6.28 40.66 35.09
CA SER A 432 5.24 41.21 35.96
C SER A 432 4.34 42.27 35.34
N ASP A 433 3.04 42.23 35.66
CA ASP A 433 2.45 43.20 36.60
C ASP A 433 1.12 42.66 37.13
N ASP A 434 0.89 42.89 38.41
CA ASP A 434 -0.35 42.67 39.13
C ASP A 434 -1.49 43.52 38.52
N ASN A 435 -2.72 43.05 38.75
CA ASN A 435 -4.03 43.60 38.34
C ASN A 435 -4.56 43.17 36.96
N ASP A 436 -5.17 41.98 36.93
CA ASP A 436 -6.50 41.87 36.33
C ASP A 436 -7.31 40.77 37.04
N ASP A 437 -7.88 41.13 38.19
CA ASP A 437 -8.88 40.34 38.89
C ASP A 437 -10.21 40.49 38.13
N SER A 438 -10.48 39.56 37.21
CA SER A 438 -11.86 39.27 36.80
C SER A 438 -12.14 37.78 36.97
N MET A 439 -12.64 37.44 38.16
CA MET A 439 -13.57 36.35 38.49
C MET A 439 -13.55 35.12 37.56
N GLU A 440 -12.67 34.16 37.84
CA GLU A 440 -12.95 32.74 37.55
C GLU A 440 -12.76 31.93 38.84
N HIS A 441 -13.83 31.24 39.24
CA HIS A 441 -13.91 30.47 40.47
C HIS A 441 -12.74 29.48 40.64
N HIS A 442 -11.91 29.73 41.64
CA HIS A 442 -10.96 28.77 42.17
C HIS A 442 -11.70 27.54 42.72
N ASN A 443 -11.39 26.36 42.16
CA ASN A 443 -11.52 25.11 42.91
C ASN A 443 -10.12 24.56 43.16
N LYS A 444 -9.74 24.46 44.44
CA LYS A 444 -8.45 23.93 44.92
C LYS A 444 -8.46 22.41 44.77
N ASN A 445 -8.28 21.92 43.55
CA ASN A 445 -7.79 20.58 43.22
C ASN A 445 -7.41 20.62 41.74
N GLY A 446 -6.17 20.25 41.40
CA GLY A 446 -5.60 20.34 40.04
C GLY A 446 -6.21 19.39 39.00
N SER A 447 -7.54 19.30 38.94
CA SER A 447 -8.31 18.64 37.88
C SER A 447 -8.85 19.72 36.96
N TRP A 448 -8.17 19.93 35.83
CA TRP A 448 -8.71 20.77 34.78
C TRP A 448 -9.91 20.08 34.15
N ASP A 449 -11.00 20.82 34.08
CA ASP A 449 -12.32 20.35 33.72
C ASP A 449 -12.34 19.82 32.26
N ILE A 450 -12.53 18.51 32.10
CA ILE A 450 -12.76 17.84 30.80
C ILE A 450 -14.01 18.44 30.10
N THR A 451 -14.87 19.14 30.87
CA THR A 451 -16.08 19.83 30.43
C THR A 451 -15.86 20.89 29.34
N ALA A 452 -14.63 21.40 29.15
CA ALA A 452 -14.31 22.38 28.13
C ALA A 452 -14.17 21.79 26.71
N LEU A 453 -13.94 20.48 26.57
CA LEU A 453 -13.87 19.80 25.27
C LEU A 453 -15.24 19.20 24.93
N GLY A 454 -15.76 19.51 23.74
CA GLY A 454 -16.96 18.87 23.20
C GLY A 454 -16.74 17.38 22.83
N HIS A 455 -15.52 16.86 22.99
CA HIS A 455 -15.12 15.50 22.66
C HIS A 455 -14.08 14.92 23.62
N SER A 456 -13.94 13.59 23.63
CA SER A 456 -12.90 12.88 24.40
C SER A 456 -11.77 12.36 23.49
N PRO A 457 -10.50 12.75 23.72
CA PRO A 457 -9.36 12.20 22.97
C PRO A 457 -9.10 10.74 23.34
N SER A 458 -8.39 10.00 22.46
CA SER A 458 -8.03 8.59 22.73
C SER A 458 -7.10 8.46 23.93
N PHE A 459 -6.14 9.38 24.06
CA PHE A 459 -5.22 9.43 25.19
C PHE A 459 -4.95 10.86 25.64
N LEU A 460 -4.64 11.01 26.92
CA LEU A 460 -4.20 12.26 27.54
C LEU A 460 -2.76 12.08 28.02
N PHE A 461 -1.88 13.01 27.65
CA PHE A 461 -0.49 13.01 28.13
C PHE A 461 -0.15 14.35 28.78
N ARG A 462 0.22 14.30 30.07
CA ARG A 462 0.66 15.47 30.83
C ARG A 462 2.16 15.68 30.66
N ASN A 463 2.54 16.78 30.03
CA ASN A 463 3.89 17.12 29.64
C ASN A 463 4.48 18.25 30.50
N ASP A 464 4.43 18.08 31.83
CA ASP A 464 4.93 19.07 32.80
C ASP A 464 6.35 18.80 33.28
N LEU A 465 6.79 17.54 33.25
CA LEU A 465 8.13 17.17 33.68
C LEU A 465 9.19 17.58 32.67
N ALA A 466 10.36 17.98 33.18
CA ALA A 466 11.53 18.23 32.34
C ALA A 466 12.12 16.90 31.81
N GLY A 467 12.62 16.91 30.57
CA GLY A 467 13.21 15.74 29.92
C GLY A 467 12.27 15.00 28.97
N ASN A 468 12.69 13.83 28.47
CA ASN A 468 11.94 13.03 27.50
C ASN A 468 11.48 11.67 28.06
N GLU A 469 11.90 11.27 29.27
CA GLU A 469 11.61 9.94 29.82
C GLU A 469 10.12 9.66 30.01
N ALA A 470 9.34 10.63 30.50
CA ALA A 470 7.89 10.47 30.63
C ALA A 470 7.21 10.26 29.26
N ALA A 471 7.68 10.99 28.24
CA ALA A 471 7.17 10.87 26.87
C ALA A 471 7.55 9.51 26.26
N LYS A 472 8.76 9.00 26.51
CA LYS A 472 9.18 7.66 26.08
C LYS A 472 8.34 6.56 26.72
N LYS A 473 8.23 6.59 28.06
CA LYS A 473 7.45 5.60 28.82
C LYS A 473 5.99 5.56 28.39
N PHE A 474 5.41 6.71 28.02
CA PHE A 474 4.05 6.78 27.51
C PHE A 474 3.85 5.94 26.24
N VAL A 475 4.76 6.04 25.26
CA VAL A 475 4.73 5.24 24.02
C VAL A 475 4.86 3.77 24.35
N GLU A 476 5.81 3.41 25.19
CA GLU A 476 6.09 2.01 25.56
C GLU A 476 4.89 1.35 26.25
N THR A 477 4.17 2.11 27.08
CA THR A 477 3.04 1.59 27.86
C THR A 477 1.75 1.53 27.04
N HIS A 478 1.45 2.55 26.22
CA HIS A 478 0.13 2.70 25.62
C HIS A 478 0.10 2.53 24.11
N LEU A 479 1.15 2.95 23.39
CA LEU A 479 1.12 3.02 21.93
C LEU A 479 1.75 1.79 21.27
N LEU A 480 2.79 1.19 21.87
CA LEU A 480 3.40 -0.04 21.34
C LEU A 480 2.44 -1.25 21.38
N ALA A 481 1.44 -1.22 22.27
CA ALA A 481 0.42 -2.27 22.35
C ALA A 481 -0.33 -2.47 21.01
N PHE A 482 -0.46 -1.42 20.20
CA PHE A 482 -1.11 -1.49 18.88
C PHE A 482 -0.29 -2.20 17.79
N PHE A 483 0.97 -2.55 18.07
CA PHE A 483 1.86 -3.28 17.17
C PHE A 483 2.13 -4.71 17.62
N HIS A 484 1.46 -5.18 18.66
CA HIS A 484 1.66 -6.53 19.17
C HIS A 484 1.09 -7.57 18.19
N ASP A 485 1.83 -8.66 17.97
CA ASP A 485 1.43 -9.78 17.10
C ASP A 485 0.03 -10.35 17.42
N ASN A 486 -0.43 -10.23 18.66
CA ASN A 486 -1.75 -10.66 19.12
C ASN A 486 -2.89 -9.95 18.39
N LEU A 487 -2.74 -8.65 18.07
CA LEU A 487 -3.73 -7.92 17.28
C LEU A 487 -3.75 -8.39 15.83
N GLN A 488 -2.59 -8.71 15.26
CA GLN A 488 -2.51 -9.29 13.92
C GLN A 488 -3.14 -10.68 13.87
N GLN A 489 -2.88 -11.50 14.89
CA GLN A 489 -3.51 -12.81 15.05
C GLN A 489 -5.03 -12.67 15.15
N LEU A 490 -5.53 -11.78 16.00
CA LEU A 490 -6.97 -11.50 16.12
C LEU A 490 -7.57 -11.01 14.80
N SER A 491 -6.88 -10.11 14.09
CA SER A 491 -7.31 -9.62 12.78
C SER A 491 -7.42 -10.74 11.74
N SER A 492 -6.55 -11.76 11.81
CA SER A 492 -6.58 -12.90 10.88
C SER A 492 -7.72 -13.88 11.11
N MET A 493 -8.39 -13.78 12.28
CA MET A 493 -9.54 -14.60 12.65
C MET A 493 -10.86 -14.08 12.05
N VAL A 494 -10.91 -12.84 11.57
CA VAL A 494 -12.12 -12.23 11.02
C VAL A 494 -12.16 -12.46 9.51
N CYS A 495 -13.06 -13.32 9.04
CA CYS A 495 -13.21 -13.61 7.62
C CYS A 495 -14.06 -12.54 6.91
N SER A 496 -13.76 -12.34 5.63
CA SER A 496 -14.58 -11.50 4.74
C SER A 496 -15.56 -12.39 3.96
N VAL A 497 -16.82 -11.98 3.89
CA VAL A 497 -17.91 -12.60 3.16
C VAL A 497 -18.42 -11.59 2.13
N PRO A 498 -18.10 -11.77 0.84
CA PRO A 498 -18.54 -10.84 -0.20
C PRO A 498 -20.05 -10.93 -0.42
N ASP A 499 -20.64 -9.83 -0.88
CA ASP A 499 -22.05 -9.69 -1.27
C ASP A 499 -23.08 -10.02 -0.16
N PHE A 500 -22.71 -9.82 1.10
CA PHE A 500 -23.58 -10.01 2.26
C PHE A 500 -23.71 -8.71 3.07
N PRO A 501 -24.88 -8.38 3.66
CA PRO A 501 -26.18 -9.01 3.44
C PRO A 501 -26.80 -8.67 2.07
N CYS A 502 -26.18 -7.78 1.29
CA CYS A 502 -26.62 -7.37 -0.04
C CYS A 502 -25.40 -7.27 -0.99
N SER A 503 -25.65 -7.35 -2.30
CA SER A 503 -24.57 -7.28 -3.29
C SER A 503 -23.81 -5.94 -3.22
N GLY A 504 -22.49 -6.01 -3.38
CA GLY A 504 -21.58 -4.86 -3.30
C GLY A 504 -21.08 -4.53 -1.89
N ILE A 505 -21.39 -5.35 -0.87
CA ILE A 505 -20.91 -5.21 0.51
C ILE A 505 -19.92 -6.34 0.83
N ASP A 506 -18.75 -6.01 1.39
CA ASP A 506 -17.73 -6.97 1.82
C ASP A 506 -17.82 -7.21 3.34
N PHE A 507 -18.79 -8.02 3.76
CA PHE A 507 -19.11 -8.25 5.17
C PHE A 507 -17.98 -8.91 5.96
N ARG A 508 -17.67 -8.41 7.15
CA ARG A 508 -16.71 -9.02 8.07
C ARG A 508 -17.40 -9.61 9.29
N HIS A 509 -17.36 -10.94 9.38
CA HIS A 509 -18.06 -11.66 10.44
C HIS A 509 -17.21 -11.72 11.73
N VAL A 510 -17.34 -10.72 12.59
CA VAL A 510 -16.53 -10.59 13.83
C VAL A 510 -16.73 -11.76 14.81
N LEU A 511 -17.90 -12.38 14.80
CA LEU A 511 -18.19 -13.55 15.64
C LEU A 511 -17.29 -14.76 15.33
N ASP A 512 -16.65 -14.83 14.17
CA ASP A 512 -15.68 -15.88 13.82
C ASP A 512 -14.56 -16.01 14.86
N ILE A 513 -14.16 -14.89 15.48
CA ILE A 513 -13.17 -14.87 16.57
C ILE A 513 -13.58 -15.83 17.69
N SER A 514 -14.86 -15.86 18.05
CA SER A 514 -15.35 -16.71 19.14
C SER A 514 -15.47 -18.19 18.76
N GLN A 515 -15.52 -18.50 17.46
CA GLN A 515 -15.65 -19.85 16.94
C GLN A 515 -14.30 -20.56 16.80
N LEU A 516 -13.20 -19.79 16.79
CA LEU A 516 -11.85 -20.34 16.74
C LEU A 516 -11.31 -20.65 18.14
N PRO A 517 -10.65 -21.81 18.33
CA PRO A 517 -10.01 -22.15 19.60
C PRO A 517 -9.04 -21.04 20.07
N GLY A 518 -9.24 -20.57 21.30
CA GLY A 518 -8.43 -19.50 21.90
C GLY A 518 -8.75 -18.08 21.42
N GLY A 519 -9.60 -17.89 20.39
CA GLY A 519 -9.91 -16.57 19.86
C GLY A 519 -10.70 -15.68 20.82
N LEU A 520 -11.69 -16.24 21.52
CA LEU A 520 -12.43 -15.50 22.56
C LEU A 520 -11.52 -15.07 23.72
N ASP A 521 -10.60 -15.94 24.15
CA ASP A 521 -9.66 -15.66 25.23
C ASP A 521 -8.67 -14.55 24.84
N LEU A 522 -8.12 -14.63 23.62
CA LEU A 522 -7.26 -13.62 23.03
C LEU A 522 -7.96 -12.27 22.93
N CYS A 523 -9.17 -12.24 22.36
CA CYS A 523 -9.98 -11.04 22.21
C CYS A 523 -10.24 -10.37 23.57
N THR A 524 -10.67 -11.17 24.56
CA THR A 524 -10.99 -10.66 25.89
C THR A 524 -9.75 -10.13 26.62
N SER A 525 -8.61 -10.82 26.48
CA SER A 525 -7.33 -10.36 27.03
C SER A 525 -6.90 -9.02 26.41
N LEU A 526 -7.10 -8.85 25.10
CA LEU A 526 -6.84 -7.59 24.41
C LEU A 526 -7.82 -6.49 24.84
N LEU A 527 -9.12 -6.79 24.99
CA LEU A 527 -10.10 -5.83 25.53
C LEU A 527 -9.68 -5.36 26.92
N GLN A 528 -9.28 -6.27 27.81
CA GLN A 528 -8.82 -5.91 29.15
C GLN A 528 -7.57 -5.02 29.11
N ALA A 529 -6.58 -5.38 28.28
CA ALA A 529 -5.29 -4.68 28.19
C ALA A 529 -5.37 -3.30 27.52
N HIS A 530 -6.28 -3.11 26.56
CA HIS A 530 -6.44 -1.85 25.84
C HIS A 530 -7.38 -0.85 26.54
N PHE A 531 -8.05 -1.26 27.63
CA PHE A 531 -8.87 -0.34 28.42
C PHE A 531 -8.01 0.76 29.03
N THR A 532 -8.35 2.02 28.75
CA THR A 532 -7.61 3.19 29.28
C THR A 532 -8.12 3.66 30.64
N GLY A 533 -9.25 3.14 31.09
CA GLY A 533 -9.80 3.43 32.41
C GLY A 533 -9.22 2.52 33.50
N ASP A 534 -9.76 2.69 34.70
CA ASP A 534 -9.43 1.86 35.85
C ASP A 534 -10.55 0.84 36.09
N TRP A 535 -10.25 -0.44 35.87
CA TRP A 535 -11.22 -1.53 36.05
C TRP A 535 -11.78 -1.57 37.48
N ALA A 536 -11.02 -1.12 38.49
CA ALA A 536 -11.48 -1.08 39.88
C ALA A 536 -12.61 -0.06 40.11
N LYS A 537 -12.80 0.89 39.19
CA LYS A 537 -13.88 1.90 39.25
C LYS A 537 -15.11 1.52 38.45
N VAL A 538 -15.04 0.48 37.63
CA VAL A 538 -16.14 0.05 36.77
C VAL A 538 -17.15 -0.74 37.60
N HIS A 539 -18.40 -0.28 37.61
CA HIS A 539 -19.50 -0.96 38.30
C HIS A 539 -20.04 -2.14 37.47
N SER A 540 -20.27 -1.90 36.18
CA SER A 540 -20.86 -2.88 35.27
C SER A 540 -20.29 -2.79 33.86
N VAL A 541 -20.21 -3.94 33.21
CA VAL A 541 -20.13 -4.05 31.75
C VAL A 541 -21.55 -4.08 31.21
N VAL A 542 -21.84 -3.27 30.19
CA VAL A 542 -23.13 -3.17 29.53
C VAL A 542 -22.97 -3.66 28.08
N CYS A 543 -23.92 -4.44 27.57
CA CYS A 543 -23.91 -4.79 26.14
C CYS A 543 -25.31 -4.84 25.55
N CYS A 544 -25.39 -4.59 24.25
CA CYS A 544 -26.60 -4.75 23.46
C CYS A 544 -26.61 -6.11 22.73
N GLU A 545 -27.79 -6.69 22.54
CA GLU A 545 -28.00 -8.02 21.93
C GLU A 545 -27.32 -8.23 20.55
N VAL A 546 -27.14 -9.52 20.19
CA VAL A 546 -26.52 -10.14 18.99
C VAL A 546 -25.01 -10.45 19.14
N GLY A 547 -24.12 -9.53 18.83
CA GLY A 547 -22.67 -9.80 18.80
C GLY A 547 -21.94 -9.45 20.10
N GLY A 548 -22.27 -8.29 20.69
CA GLY A 548 -21.64 -7.78 21.90
C GLY A 548 -21.75 -8.71 23.11
N LEU A 549 -22.83 -9.50 23.22
CA LEU A 549 -23.07 -10.41 24.36
C LEU A 549 -21.93 -11.42 24.57
N VAL A 550 -21.37 -11.96 23.49
CA VAL A 550 -20.32 -12.99 23.55
C VAL A 550 -19.05 -12.41 24.20
N PHE A 551 -18.61 -11.26 23.71
CA PHE A 551 -17.37 -10.62 24.17
C PHE A 551 -17.56 -9.94 25.54
N ALA A 552 -18.71 -9.30 25.76
CA ALA A 552 -19.03 -8.64 27.02
C ALA A 552 -19.11 -9.62 28.19
N SER A 553 -19.71 -10.79 27.98
CA SER A 553 -19.83 -11.83 29.01
C SER A 553 -18.45 -12.36 29.43
N ALA A 554 -17.59 -12.65 28.45
CA ALA A 554 -16.23 -13.10 28.72
C ALA A 554 -15.40 -12.03 29.44
N LEU A 555 -15.55 -10.75 29.05
CA LEU A 555 -14.85 -9.65 29.68
C LEU A 555 -15.31 -9.42 31.12
N ALA A 556 -16.62 -9.37 31.36
CA ALA A 556 -17.21 -9.19 32.68
C ALA A 556 -16.75 -10.27 33.67
N LEU A 557 -16.74 -11.54 33.23
CA LEU A 557 -16.22 -12.66 34.02
C LEU A 557 -14.74 -12.48 34.37
N ARG A 558 -13.92 -12.09 33.40
CA ARG A 558 -12.47 -11.94 33.56
C ARG A 558 -12.08 -10.79 34.50
N VAL A 559 -12.79 -9.66 34.43
CA VAL A 559 -12.50 -8.48 35.25
C VAL A 559 -13.27 -8.49 36.58
N GLY A 560 -14.20 -9.43 36.78
CA GLY A 560 -14.93 -9.60 38.03
C GLY A 560 -16.00 -8.54 38.30
N VAL A 561 -16.65 -8.01 37.25
CA VAL A 561 -17.71 -6.99 37.37
C VAL A 561 -19.05 -7.52 36.88
N SER A 562 -20.13 -6.87 37.30
CA SER A 562 -21.49 -7.25 36.89
C SER A 562 -21.72 -7.03 35.39
N LEU A 563 -22.54 -7.89 34.78
CA LEU A 563 -22.97 -7.76 33.38
C LEU A 563 -24.43 -7.30 33.32
N VAL A 564 -24.67 -6.20 32.63
CA VAL A 564 -25.99 -5.63 32.39
C VAL A 564 -26.35 -5.81 30.91
N LEU A 565 -27.55 -6.35 30.66
CA LEU A 565 -28.01 -6.68 29.31
C LEU A 565 -29.03 -5.66 28.82
N ILE A 566 -28.78 -5.13 27.63
CA ILE A 566 -29.74 -4.37 26.83
C ILE A 566 -30.26 -5.30 25.73
N ARG A 567 -31.58 -5.48 25.65
CA ARG A 567 -32.21 -6.43 24.71
C ARG A 567 -33.24 -5.73 23.85
N GLU A 568 -33.64 -6.36 22.74
CA GLU A 568 -34.84 -5.91 22.02
C GLU A 568 -36.07 -5.95 22.94
N ALA A 569 -36.97 -4.99 22.73
CA ALA A 569 -38.14 -4.80 23.59
C ALA A 569 -38.99 -6.07 23.73
N GLY A 570 -39.47 -6.34 24.96
CA GLY A 570 -40.27 -7.52 25.29
C GLY A 570 -39.46 -8.78 25.60
N LYS A 571 -38.13 -8.75 25.54
CA LYS A 571 -37.26 -9.88 25.95
C LYS A 571 -36.77 -9.81 27.40
N LEU A 572 -37.07 -8.73 28.11
CA LEU A 572 -36.73 -8.55 29.54
C LEU A 572 -38.00 -8.53 30.39
N PRO A 573 -37.96 -9.05 31.64
CA PRO A 573 -39.09 -8.95 32.55
C PRO A 573 -39.30 -7.49 32.99
N PRO A 574 -40.54 -6.98 33.03
CA PRO A 574 -40.84 -5.63 33.51
C PRO A 574 -40.61 -5.50 35.02
N PRO A 575 -40.29 -4.29 35.54
CA PRO A 575 -40.25 -2.99 34.83
C PRO A 575 -38.96 -2.73 34.06
N THR A 576 -39.09 -2.14 32.86
CA THR A 576 -37.99 -1.77 31.95
C THR A 576 -38.05 -0.30 31.56
N ILE A 577 -36.90 0.26 31.16
CA ILE A 577 -36.81 1.52 30.40
C ILE A 577 -36.52 1.19 28.93
N SER A 578 -37.02 2.00 28.00
CA SER A 578 -37.00 1.68 26.56
C SER A 578 -36.73 2.89 25.69
N VAL A 579 -35.88 2.74 24.68
CA VAL A 579 -35.62 3.77 23.65
C VAL A 579 -35.76 3.20 22.24
N ILE A 580 -35.97 4.09 21.26
CA ILE A 580 -36.06 3.72 19.86
C ILE A 580 -34.65 3.49 19.30
N LYS A 581 -34.48 2.41 18.53
CA LYS A 581 -33.27 2.10 17.78
C LYS A 581 -33.53 2.30 16.29
N SER A 582 -32.94 3.34 15.72
CA SER A 582 -33.02 3.61 14.28
C SER A 582 -32.38 2.47 13.46
N PRO A 583 -32.97 2.10 12.31
CA PRO A 583 -32.36 1.12 11.41
C PRO A 583 -31.08 1.69 10.80
N SER A 584 -30.07 0.84 10.59
CA SER A 584 -28.84 1.24 9.88
C SER A 584 -28.79 0.62 8.48
N HIS A 585 -28.23 1.36 7.52
CA HIS A 585 -28.16 0.97 6.11
C HIS A 585 -27.30 -0.27 5.82
N ILE A 586 -26.48 -0.69 6.78
CA ILE A 586 -25.68 -1.93 6.69
C ILE A 586 -26.40 -3.17 7.24
N SER A 587 -27.51 -2.96 7.97
CA SER A 587 -28.21 -4.02 8.72
C SER A 587 -29.63 -4.31 8.21
N SER A 588 -30.14 -3.50 7.28
CA SER A 588 -31.47 -3.66 6.70
C SER A 588 -31.43 -4.58 5.49
N SER A 589 -31.95 -5.80 5.61
CA SER A 589 -32.40 -6.55 4.43
C SER A 589 -33.60 -5.81 3.82
N ALA A 590 -33.65 -5.73 2.49
CA ALA A 590 -34.65 -4.97 1.73
C ALA A 590 -36.11 -5.46 1.89
N SER A 591 -36.41 -6.39 2.80
CA SER A 591 -37.65 -7.16 2.86
C SER A 591 -38.37 -7.16 4.23
N ALA A 592 -38.00 -6.29 5.17
CA ALA A 592 -38.71 -6.20 6.47
C ALA A 592 -39.57 -4.93 6.54
N ASP A 593 -40.87 -5.09 6.81
CA ASP A 593 -41.77 -3.98 7.13
C ASP A 593 -41.17 -3.09 8.23
N PRO A 594 -41.38 -1.75 8.19
CA PRO A 594 -40.80 -0.81 9.12
C PRO A 594 -41.51 -0.88 10.49
N LYS A 595 -41.32 -1.97 11.22
CA LYS A 595 -41.62 -1.99 12.65
C LYS A 595 -40.48 -1.27 13.37
N GLU A 596 -40.84 -0.21 14.08
CA GLU A 596 -39.95 0.54 14.96
C GLU A 596 -39.30 -0.43 15.97
N LYS A 597 -37.98 -0.62 15.85
CA LYS A 597 -37.23 -1.47 16.79
C LYS A 597 -36.94 -0.67 18.04
N ARG A 598 -37.27 -1.22 19.22
CA ARG A 598 -36.95 -0.62 20.52
C ARG A 598 -35.99 -1.52 21.28
N ILE A 599 -35.10 -0.93 22.05
CA ILE A 599 -34.20 -1.64 22.97
C ILE A 599 -34.54 -1.26 24.42
N GLU A 600 -34.37 -2.21 25.32
CA GLU A 600 -34.79 -2.13 26.71
C GLU A 600 -33.70 -2.58 27.68
N MET A 601 -33.71 -1.98 28.86
CA MET A 601 -32.89 -2.34 30.02
C MET A 601 -33.76 -2.40 31.26
N GLY A 602 -33.43 -3.27 32.22
CA GLY A 602 -34.14 -3.35 33.49
C GLY A 602 -34.12 -2.02 34.24
N LEU A 603 -35.26 -1.60 34.78
CA LEU A 603 -35.35 -0.37 35.56
C LEU A 603 -34.53 -0.52 36.87
N ASN A 604 -33.79 0.52 37.24
CA ASN A 604 -32.95 0.57 38.46
C ASN A 604 -31.83 -0.49 38.54
N ILE A 605 -31.45 -1.12 37.42
CA ILE A 605 -30.35 -2.10 37.41
C ILE A 605 -28.96 -1.45 37.61
N LEU A 606 -28.84 -0.16 37.27
CA LEU A 606 -27.64 0.65 37.48
C LEU A 606 -27.93 1.75 38.51
N PRO A 607 -27.05 1.97 39.50
CA PRO A 607 -27.14 3.14 40.35
C PRO A 607 -26.84 4.41 39.54
N ARG A 608 -27.51 5.52 39.86
CA ARG A 608 -27.28 6.81 39.20
C ARG A 608 -25.81 7.22 39.33
N GLY A 609 -25.21 7.70 38.23
CA GLY A 609 -23.79 8.07 38.18
C GLY A 609 -22.80 6.90 38.23
N ALA A 610 -23.23 5.66 38.06
CA ALA A 610 -22.32 4.51 37.97
C ALA A 610 -21.37 4.62 36.76
N SER A 611 -20.11 4.26 36.95
CA SER A 611 -19.16 4.10 35.84
C SER A 611 -19.40 2.77 35.14
N VAL A 612 -19.65 2.82 33.83
CA VAL A 612 -19.97 1.64 33.02
C VAL A 612 -19.05 1.51 31.80
N VAL A 613 -18.83 0.27 31.38
CA VAL A 613 -18.14 -0.03 30.13
C VAL A 613 -19.11 -0.70 29.17
N VAL A 614 -19.48 -0.02 28.09
CA VAL A 614 -20.28 -0.60 27.00
C VAL A 614 -19.36 -1.43 26.11
N VAL A 615 -19.70 -2.68 25.88
CA VAL A 615 -18.96 -3.58 24.98
C VAL A 615 -19.85 -3.95 23.81
N ASP A 616 -19.34 -3.74 22.59
CA ASP A 616 -20.00 -4.11 21.34
C ASP A 616 -19.02 -4.87 20.42
N ASP A 617 -19.54 -5.67 19.49
CA ASP A 617 -18.67 -6.35 18.51
C ASP A 617 -18.23 -5.39 17.39
N VAL A 618 -19.14 -4.52 16.93
CA VAL A 618 -18.93 -3.67 15.76
C VAL A 618 -19.35 -2.22 15.99
N LEU A 619 -18.44 -1.28 15.72
CA LEU A 619 -18.78 0.13 15.46
C LEU A 619 -18.73 0.42 13.96
N ALA A 620 -19.90 0.58 13.34
CA ALA A 620 -20.02 0.99 11.95
C ALA A 620 -20.75 2.35 11.81
N THR A 621 -22.06 2.34 11.64
CA THR A 621 -22.87 3.57 11.49
C THR A 621 -23.08 4.34 12.80
N GLY A 622 -22.93 3.68 13.95
CA GLY A 622 -23.10 4.27 15.27
C GLY A 622 -24.56 4.29 15.79
N GLU A 623 -25.56 3.91 14.99
CA GLU A 623 -26.99 3.96 15.38
C GLU A 623 -27.31 3.11 16.63
N THR A 624 -26.81 1.87 16.67
CA THR A 624 -26.97 0.99 17.85
C THR A 624 -26.39 1.63 19.10
N LEU A 625 -25.17 2.17 18.99
CA LEU A 625 -24.48 2.77 20.12
C LEU A 625 -25.16 4.07 20.57
N CYS A 626 -25.70 4.88 19.65
CA CYS A 626 -26.51 6.05 20.00
C CYS A 626 -27.72 5.67 20.85
N ALA A 627 -28.46 4.62 20.46
CA ALA A 627 -29.60 4.13 21.23
C ALA A 627 -29.16 3.62 22.62
N VAL A 628 -28.05 2.86 22.70
CA VAL A 628 -27.52 2.39 23.99
C VAL A 628 -27.15 3.56 24.91
N LEU A 629 -26.47 4.58 24.37
CA LEU A 629 -26.05 5.74 25.15
C LEU A 629 -27.25 6.60 25.59
N GLN A 630 -28.27 6.74 24.74
CA GLN A 630 -29.52 7.41 25.12
C GLN A 630 -30.23 6.65 26.26
N LEU A 631 -30.27 5.32 26.19
CA LEU A 631 -30.88 4.51 27.25
C LEU A 631 -30.13 4.64 28.59
N LEU A 632 -28.80 4.73 28.55
CA LEU A 632 -27.97 4.97 29.73
C LEU A 632 -28.17 6.38 30.30
N ASP A 633 -28.33 7.39 29.45
CA ASP A 633 -28.64 8.75 29.86
C ASP A 633 -30.00 8.82 30.57
N GLU A 634 -31.03 8.16 30.03
CA GLU A 634 -32.35 8.00 30.68
C GLU A 634 -32.26 7.25 32.02
N ALA A 635 -31.30 6.33 32.17
CA ALA A 635 -30.99 5.65 33.43
C ALA A 635 -30.22 6.54 34.43
N GLY A 636 -29.85 7.77 34.06
CA GLY A 636 -29.11 8.71 34.91
C GLY A 636 -27.60 8.48 34.91
N ILE A 637 -27.03 7.93 33.84
CA ILE A 637 -25.59 7.76 33.63
C ILE A 637 -25.10 8.81 32.64
N SER A 638 -24.32 9.79 33.11
CA SER A 638 -23.75 10.84 32.26
C SER A 638 -22.66 10.29 31.33
N ALA A 639 -22.49 10.91 30.17
CA ALA A 639 -21.53 10.49 29.14
C ALA A 639 -20.07 10.36 29.62
N GLU A 640 -19.66 11.12 30.63
CA GLU A 640 -18.33 11.05 31.26
C GLU A 640 -18.08 9.77 32.06
N ASN A 641 -19.16 9.11 32.50
CA ASN A 641 -19.13 7.84 33.23
C ASN A 641 -19.25 6.62 32.30
N VAL A 642 -19.34 6.84 30.98
CA VAL A 642 -19.45 5.79 29.98
C VAL A 642 -18.14 5.66 29.19
N ASN A 643 -17.57 4.46 29.19
CA ASN A 643 -16.52 4.07 28.26
C ASN A 643 -17.07 3.03 27.30
N VAL A 644 -16.68 3.07 26.04
CA VAL A 644 -17.10 2.13 25.01
C VAL A 644 -15.88 1.40 24.49
N MET A 645 -15.97 0.07 24.45
CA MET A 645 -15.01 -0.81 23.83
C MET A 645 -15.67 -1.60 22.72
N VAL A 646 -15.12 -1.53 21.51
CA VAL A 646 -15.59 -2.33 20.38
C VAL A 646 -14.50 -3.26 19.87
N VAL A 647 -14.87 -4.47 19.47
CA VAL A 647 -13.90 -5.42 18.89
C VAL A 647 -13.43 -4.89 17.54
N THR A 648 -14.34 -4.46 16.69
CA THR A 648 -14.02 -3.99 15.34
C THR A 648 -14.70 -2.66 15.04
N GLU A 649 -13.99 -1.78 14.34
CA GLU A 649 -14.52 -0.52 13.82
C GLU A 649 -14.41 -0.45 12.30
N PHE A 650 -15.44 0.09 11.65
CA PHE A 650 -15.51 0.35 10.21
C PHE A 650 -15.65 1.85 9.96
N PRO A 651 -14.54 2.60 9.91
CA PRO A 651 -14.56 4.06 9.87
C PRO A 651 -15.31 4.65 8.66
N VAL A 652 -15.36 3.92 7.54
CA VAL A 652 -16.05 4.33 6.30
C VAL A 652 -17.51 4.72 6.53
N HIS A 653 -18.15 4.17 7.57
CA HIS A 653 -19.54 4.45 7.92
C HIS A 653 -19.74 5.63 8.88
N ARG A 654 -18.66 6.33 9.26
CA ARG A 654 -18.71 7.59 10.02
C ARG A 654 -19.44 7.52 11.37
N GLY A 655 -19.47 6.36 12.04
CA GLY A 655 -20.21 6.20 13.30
C GLY A 655 -19.77 7.12 14.44
N ARG A 656 -18.47 7.44 14.53
CA ARG A 656 -17.96 8.43 15.49
C ARG A 656 -18.49 9.85 15.22
N GLU A 657 -18.68 10.21 13.95
CA GLU A 657 -19.24 11.50 13.56
C GLU A 657 -20.71 11.60 13.97
N LEU A 658 -21.50 10.55 13.72
CA LEU A 658 -22.90 10.48 14.14
C LEU A 658 -23.05 10.64 15.66
N LEU A 659 -22.24 9.90 16.44
CA LEU A 659 -22.25 9.99 17.90
C LEU A 659 -21.98 11.42 18.39
N ARG A 660 -21.03 12.12 17.75
CA ARG A 660 -20.74 13.53 18.06
C ARG A 660 -21.93 14.44 17.74
N GLN A 661 -22.56 14.26 16.57
CA GLN A 661 -23.73 15.05 16.15
C GLN A 661 -24.94 14.84 17.09
N ARG A 662 -25.07 13.64 17.68
CA ARG A 662 -26.11 13.30 18.66
C ARG A 662 -25.80 13.74 20.09
N GLY A 663 -24.69 14.45 20.33
CA GLY A 663 -24.30 14.95 21.65
C GLY A 663 -23.45 13.98 22.48
N PHE A 664 -23.10 12.80 21.95
CA PHE A 664 -22.29 11.79 22.63
C PHE A 664 -20.79 11.92 22.36
N GLY A 665 -20.31 13.06 21.85
CA GLY A 665 -18.89 13.27 21.51
C GLY A 665 -17.93 13.08 22.68
N ARG A 666 -18.40 13.28 23.92
CA ARG A 666 -17.62 13.12 25.16
C ARG A 666 -17.42 11.68 25.60
N VAL A 667 -18.14 10.72 25.00
CA VAL A 667 -17.97 9.30 25.34
C VAL A 667 -16.63 8.81 24.79
N LYS A 668 -15.86 8.11 25.64
CA LYS A 668 -14.57 7.53 25.23
C LYS A 668 -14.83 6.23 24.47
N ILE A 669 -14.37 6.15 23.23
CA ILE A 669 -14.57 4.98 22.36
C ILE A 669 -13.23 4.41 21.92
N GLN A 670 -13.00 3.14 22.25
CA GLN A 670 -11.80 2.38 21.92
C GLN A 670 -12.16 1.18 21.02
N SER A 671 -11.42 0.97 19.94
CA SER A 671 -11.60 -0.15 19.01
C SER A 671 -10.37 -1.04 19.00
N LEU A 672 -10.53 -2.38 19.02
CA LEU A 672 -9.37 -3.30 18.93
C LEU A 672 -8.88 -3.51 17.51
N LEU A 673 -9.79 -3.58 16.53
CA LEU A 673 -9.49 -3.77 15.11
C LEU A 673 -10.14 -2.66 14.28
N VAL A 674 -9.53 -2.33 13.15
CA VAL A 674 -10.04 -1.36 12.18
C VAL A 674 -9.94 -1.98 10.79
N PHE A 675 -11.03 -1.97 10.04
CA PHE A 675 -11.08 -2.48 8.67
C PHE A 675 -11.69 -1.47 7.71
N ASP A 676 -11.30 -1.58 6.44
CA ASP A 676 -11.78 -0.69 5.37
C ASP A 676 -13.21 -0.94 4.92
N ARG A 677 -13.65 -2.20 4.97
CA ARG A 677 -14.95 -2.64 4.50
C ARG A 677 -15.63 -3.51 5.55
N ALA A 678 -16.92 -3.25 5.73
CA ALA A 678 -17.80 -3.77 6.77
C ALA A 678 -18.52 -5.02 6.34
#